data_AF-A0A5N5UQ37-F1
#
_entry.id   AF-A0A5N5UQ37-F1
#
_cell.length_a   1.000
_cell.length_b   1.000
_cell.length_c   1.000
_cell.angle_alpha   90.00
_cell.angle_beta   90.00
_cell.angle_gamma   90.00
#
_symmetry.space_group_name_H-M   'P 1'
#
loop_
_entity.id
_entity.type
_entity.pdbx_description
1 polymer ?
#
loop_
_entity_poly.entity_id
_entity_poly.type
_entity_poly.pdbx_seq_one_letter_code
_entity_poly.pdbx_strand_id
1 'polypeptide(L)'
;MATTPSSYARFIGRVGALAVALGLGAAIASSPGLAFAQDDDSPGTSADGGASDSGTDAGTEKPDPQTAQNDDTADDATNAATNDAEGAGPDDEPGGSSDTGRSPTRLRTKASQVTISAQTNISRKDRSADKAATSDTDTAPDTVTDTDTEAGTDPAPSAAEPAVERRAAPPVAAAVATGVRTVVTTTLSALGVNVGGITNTAPIAPPQEPPTAWAALGFVRREIGVQAQTSPLATPEQLAAEKTATRTVQTLPVLLMKMVLRHQFLTEAKRLYPDGIDAENRAALNRAVDEYAMAAAFQQQLLDSMNPKVVTQVAPPHLWFGQAVGGSRILYDNPDTVYRFMGVNGASEYVITGRFHNLDENGRPADVTFSVLEGLSGKTSSILTADDIDVDENGYFTITVSREPANGRRNHLQLTAGSTIIAARDTLGDWNSEVPMSLSIERVGGPPNSLFAQIGGFAFLGQFVSDNPLLTTLVSLVPPLPHMPPLLRGVFTAVILVVRGASEQAKYMALATHDPDTGSRRPVNEIGQPSSNAEFLANQLQSNGHFQLADDEVLVLTIDPGDAGYFVVPIYNIWTITGDYVSEPASLNIEQAKRNADGTYTLVISPTDPGAANWVATGGLNQGAVAIRFQKLDPEGVRPRIVEQQVMTHDQLRDYLPADDFVTPEQRAAQLEARREGFDSRWT
;
A
#
# COMPACT_ATOMS: atom_id res chain seq x y z
N MET A 1 49.35 -26.29 -22.18
CA MET A 1 49.68 -24.83 -22.24
C MET A 1 48.38 -24.04 -22.20
N ALA A 2 48.42 -22.79 -21.73
CA ALA A 2 47.36 -21.78 -21.83
C ALA A 2 45.92 -22.21 -21.47
N THR A 3 45.56 -22.09 -20.19
CA THR A 3 44.15 -21.87 -19.78
C THR A 3 43.84 -20.36 -19.81
N THR A 4 42.69 -19.99 -20.34
CA THR A 4 42.27 -18.59 -20.48
C THR A 4 41.79 -18.02 -19.13
N PRO A 5 42.25 -16.84 -18.67
CA PRO A 5 41.75 -16.21 -17.44
C PRO A 5 40.26 -15.85 -17.54
N SER A 6 39.50 -16.05 -16.46
CA SER A 6 38.05 -15.82 -16.44
C SER A 6 37.69 -14.33 -16.42
N SER A 7 36.61 -13.97 -17.14
CA SER A 7 36.08 -12.60 -17.19
C SER A 7 35.61 -12.09 -15.81
N TYR A 8 35.16 -13.00 -14.95
CA TYR A 8 34.67 -12.70 -13.60
C TYR A 8 35.71 -11.99 -12.70
N ALA A 9 36.98 -12.37 -12.79
CA ALA A 9 38.04 -11.74 -11.99
C ALA A 9 38.21 -10.23 -12.30
N ARG A 10 38.03 -9.84 -13.57
CA ARG A 10 38.05 -8.42 -13.99
C ARG A 10 36.83 -7.62 -13.52
N PHE A 11 35.70 -8.28 -13.24
CA PHE A 11 34.51 -7.61 -12.70
C PHE A 11 34.63 -7.33 -11.21
N ILE A 12 35.09 -8.31 -10.41
CA ILE A 12 35.29 -8.15 -8.96
C ILE A 12 36.26 -7.00 -8.67
N GLY A 13 37.39 -6.91 -9.39
CA GLY A 13 38.34 -5.81 -9.25
C GLY A 13 37.78 -4.42 -9.58
N ARG A 14 36.80 -4.33 -10.49
CA ARG A 14 36.15 -3.05 -10.84
C ARG A 14 35.12 -2.61 -9.80
N VAL A 15 34.37 -3.54 -9.22
CA VAL A 15 33.47 -3.25 -8.09
C VAL A 15 34.26 -2.82 -6.86
N GLY A 16 35.38 -3.49 -6.56
CA GLY A 16 36.30 -3.07 -5.49
C GLY A 16 36.88 -1.67 -5.70
N ALA A 17 37.34 -1.35 -6.92
CA ALA A 17 37.83 -0.01 -7.24
C ALA A 17 36.76 1.08 -7.09
N LEU A 18 35.50 0.79 -7.47
CA LEU A 18 34.37 1.72 -7.27
C LEU A 18 34.04 1.92 -5.78
N ALA A 19 34.05 0.85 -4.98
CA ALA A 19 33.82 0.94 -3.52
C ALA A 19 34.90 1.77 -2.81
N VAL A 20 36.16 1.67 -3.24
CA VAL A 20 37.26 2.53 -2.75
C VAL A 20 37.08 3.98 -3.20
N ALA A 21 36.73 4.22 -4.46
CA ALA A 21 36.48 5.57 -4.98
C ALA A 21 35.26 6.28 -4.35
N LEU A 22 34.29 5.51 -3.85
CA LEU A 22 33.12 6.00 -3.12
C LEU A 22 33.32 6.04 -1.58
N GLY A 23 34.52 5.75 -1.07
CA GLY A 23 34.85 5.84 0.36
C GLY A 23 34.25 4.74 1.26
N LEU A 24 33.56 3.74 0.69
CA LEU A 24 32.80 2.71 1.42
C LEU A 24 33.68 1.70 2.18
N GLY A 25 35.00 1.72 1.98
CA GLY A 25 35.93 0.74 2.55
C GLY A 25 36.28 0.90 4.04
N ALA A 26 35.86 1.98 4.70
CA ALA A 26 36.31 2.32 6.06
C ALA A 26 35.45 1.74 7.21
N ALA A 27 34.26 1.20 6.92
CA ALA A 27 33.23 0.95 7.94
C ALA A 27 33.22 -0.46 8.58
N ILE A 28 34.18 -1.33 8.27
CA ILE A 28 34.19 -2.75 8.71
C ILE A 28 35.50 -3.10 9.45
N ALA A 29 35.85 -2.30 10.48
CA ALA A 29 37.13 -2.45 11.19
C ALA A 29 37.11 -2.07 12.69
N SER A 30 35.98 -2.28 13.40
CA SER A 30 35.91 -1.94 14.84
C SER A 30 34.87 -2.75 15.64
N SER A 31 35.23 -3.97 16.03
CA SER A 31 34.65 -4.69 17.19
C SER A 31 35.60 -5.82 17.62
N PRO A 32 36.07 -5.89 18.88
CA PRO A 32 37.04 -6.89 19.32
C PRO A 32 36.36 -8.22 19.65
N GLY A 33 36.70 -9.28 18.90
CA GLY A 33 36.33 -10.64 19.24
C GLY A 33 37.22 -11.20 20.37
N LEU A 34 36.65 -11.42 21.56
CA LEU A 34 37.29 -12.18 22.62
C LEU A 34 37.43 -13.65 22.19
N ALA A 35 38.68 -14.14 22.14
CA ALA A 35 38.99 -15.55 21.91
C ALA A 35 39.94 -16.05 23.00
N PHE A 36 39.49 -17.04 23.76
CA PHE A 36 40.36 -17.75 24.71
C PHE A 36 41.29 -18.71 23.95
N ALA A 37 42.58 -18.60 24.22
CA ALA A 37 43.56 -19.65 24.04
C ALA A 37 44.51 -19.56 25.25
N GLN A 38 44.96 -20.71 25.75
CA GLN A 38 45.65 -20.82 27.03
C GLN A 38 46.99 -21.56 26.84
N ASP A 39 48.06 -20.98 27.40
CA ASP A 39 49.38 -21.52 27.81
C ASP A 39 50.09 -22.54 26.87
N ASP A 40 51.38 -22.42 26.52
CA ASP A 40 52.54 -22.30 27.43
C ASP A 40 53.82 -21.70 26.75
N ASP A 41 54.84 -21.44 27.58
CA ASP A 41 56.29 -21.34 27.30
C ASP A 41 56.87 -20.31 26.29
N SER A 42 57.10 -19.09 26.79
CA SER A 42 58.43 -18.47 27.09
C SER A 42 59.75 -19.14 26.64
N PRO A 43 60.91 -18.41 26.60
CA PRO A 43 61.12 -16.95 26.57
C PRO A 43 62.16 -16.45 25.53
N GLY A 44 62.28 -15.12 25.35
CA GLY A 44 63.40 -14.50 24.62
C GLY A 44 63.58 -13.01 24.99
N THR A 45 64.66 -12.67 25.68
CA THR A 45 64.93 -11.33 26.24
C THR A 45 65.80 -10.45 25.35
N SER A 46 65.56 -9.13 25.35
CA SER A 46 66.50 -8.09 25.86
C SER A 46 66.09 -6.68 25.44
N ALA A 47 66.58 -5.65 26.15
CA ALA A 47 66.23 -4.25 25.94
C ALA A 47 67.44 -3.31 26.09
N ASP A 48 67.39 -2.15 25.43
CA ASP A 48 68.11 -0.88 25.70
C ASP A 48 67.51 0.19 24.75
N GLY A 49 67.62 1.52 24.95
CA GLY A 49 68.24 2.28 26.05
C GLY A 49 68.70 3.67 25.58
N GLY A 50 68.48 4.75 26.36
CA GLY A 50 69.08 6.08 26.14
C GLY A 50 68.11 7.29 26.09
N ALA A 51 68.56 8.43 26.62
CA ALA A 51 67.81 9.71 26.66
C ALA A 51 68.75 10.95 26.76
N SER A 52 68.32 12.12 26.26
CA SER A 52 68.86 13.51 26.46
C SER A 52 68.31 14.46 25.37
N ASP A 53 68.33 15.81 25.45
CA ASP A 53 68.25 16.77 26.59
C ASP A 53 67.98 18.22 26.07
N SER A 54 67.51 19.11 26.97
CA SER A 54 67.58 20.60 27.05
C SER A 54 67.24 21.61 25.90
N GLY A 55 66.35 22.56 26.25
CA GLY A 55 66.48 24.03 26.01
C GLY A 55 65.79 24.69 24.79
N THR A 56 65.42 25.99 24.78
CA THR A 56 65.09 26.99 25.85
C THR A 56 64.45 28.26 25.22
N ASP A 57 63.79 29.10 26.03
CA ASP A 57 63.39 30.53 25.79
C ASP A 57 62.37 30.88 24.67
N ALA A 58 61.59 31.98 24.73
CA ALA A 58 61.13 32.84 25.86
C ALA A 58 60.01 33.82 25.37
N GLY A 59 59.21 34.40 26.29
CA GLY A 59 58.41 35.62 26.00
C GLY A 59 57.03 35.77 26.68
N THR A 60 57.01 36.28 27.91
CA THR A 60 56.11 37.31 28.53
C THR A 60 54.68 37.57 27.98
N GLU A 61 53.66 37.93 28.78
CA GLU A 61 53.65 38.56 30.12
C GLU A 61 52.33 38.29 30.90
N LYS A 62 52.29 38.56 32.22
CA LYS A 62 51.11 38.33 33.10
C LYS A 62 51.13 39.25 34.34
N PRO A 63 49.96 39.62 34.91
CA PRO A 63 49.85 39.76 36.37
C PRO A 63 48.81 38.83 37.02
N ASP A 64 48.95 38.62 38.33
CA ASP A 64 48.29 37.64 39.21
C ASP A 64 47.97 38.30 40.58
N PRO A 65 47.41 37.59 41.59
CA PRO A 65 46.67 36.31 41.58
C PRO A 65 45.22 36.56 42.08
N GLN A 66 44.56 36.06 43.14
CA GLN A 66 44.66 35.03 44.22
C GLN A 66 43.22 34.93 44.85
N THR A 67 42.77 34.04 45.76
CA THR A 67 43.33 33.00 46.65
C THR A 67 42.38 31.78 46.78
N ALA A 68 42.96 30.57 46.88
CA ALA A 68 42.68 29.49 47.86
C ALA A 68 41.22 28.93 48.08
N GLN A 69 41.00 27.64 48.38
CA GLN A 69 41.92 26.51 48.59
C GLN A 69 41.26 25.14 48.34
N ASN A 70 42.05 24.21 47.80
CA ASN A 70 42.10 22.75 47.91
C ASN A 70 40.89 21.90 48.39
N ASP A 71 40.62 20.84 47.61
CA ASP A 71 40.63 19.38 47.92
C ASP A 71 39.81 18.82 49.14
N ASP A 72 39.42 17.53 49.21
CA ASP A 72 39.64 16.37 48.32
C ASP A 72 38.57 15.27 48.52
N THR A 73 38.50 14.30 47.58
CA THR A 73 37.92 12.94 47.70
C THR A 73 36.47 12.70 48.18
N ALA A 74 35.87 11.64 47.63
CA ALA A 74 34.74 10.91 48.23
C ALA A 74 35.16 9.46 48.45
N ASP A 75 34.49 8.72 49.37
CA ASP A 75 34.00 7.36 49.07
C ASP A 75 33.07 6.76 50.15
N ASP A 76 31.93 6.24 49.64
CA ASP A 76 31.18 5.02 50.01
C ASP A 76 30.58 4.72 51.42
N ALA A 77 29.69 3.72 51.42
CA ALA A 77 29.28 2.78 52.48
C ALA A 77 27.97 2.99 53.28
N THR A 78 26.89 2.41 52.73
CA THR A 78 25.88 1.57 53.45
C THR A 78 25.03 2.11 54.61
N ASN A 79 23.68 2.00 54.51
CA ASN A 79 22.90 0.90 55.12
C ASN A 79 21.38 1.01 54.87
N ALA A 80 20.61 -0.03 55.23
CA ALA A 80 19.16 -0.15 55.04
C ALA A 80 18.35 -0.07 56.35
N ALA A 81 17.08 0.31 56.26
CA ALA A 81 16.05 0.05 57.29
C ALA A 81 14.63 0.06 56.69
N THR A 82 13.74 -0.73 57.29
CA THR A 82 12.33 -0.96 56.93
C THR A 82 11.38 0.10 57.52
N ASN A 83 10.12 0.14 57.05
CA ASN A 83 8.93 -0.19 57.87
C ASN A 83 7.60 0.03 57.10
N ASP A 84 6.58 -0.73 57.51
CA ASP A 84 5.24 -0.80 56.92
C ASP A 84 4.22 0.14 57.60
N ALA A 85 3.10 0.44 56.92
CA ALA A 85 1.79 0.70 57.54
C ALA A 85 0.64 0.63 56.52
N GLU A 86 -0.42 -0.11 56.86
CA GLU A 86 -1.73 -0.08 56.17
C GLU A 86 -2.65 1.00 56.79
N GLY A 87 -3.76 1.36 56.13
CA GLY A 87 -4.76 2.26 56.72
C GLY A 87 -5.94 2.62 55.82
N ALA A 88 -7.02 1.83 55.87
CA ALA A 88 -8.26 2.06 55.09
C ALA A 88 -9.21 3.09 55.73
N GLY A 89 -10.21 3.57 54.97
CA GLY A 89 -11.42 4.20 55.54
C GLY A 89 -12.07 5.28 54.67
N PRO A 90 -13.42 5.33 54.51
CA PRO A 90 -14.11 6.28 53.63
C PRO A 90 -15.04 7.26 54.41
N ASP A 91 -16.08 7.76 53.72
CA ASP A 91 -17.22 8.58 54.19
C ASP A 91 -16.87 10.07 54.46
N ASP A 92 -17.71 11.09 54.18
CA ASP A 92 -19.14 11.14 53.83
C ASP A 92 -19.47 12.39 52.94
N GLU A 93 -20.64 12.41 52.29
CA GLU A 93 -21.31 13.62 51.73
C GLU A 93 -22.60 13.92 52.57
N PRO A 94 -23.50 14.92 52.33
CA PRO A 94 -23.64 15.86 51.21
C PRO A 94 -23.95 17.35 51.55
N GLY A 95 -24.05 18.20 50.51
CA GLY A 95 -24.84 19.46 50.49
C GLY A 95 -24.17 20.76 50.98
N GLY A 96 -24.59 21.97 50.59
CA GLY A 96 -25.58 22.35 49.56
C GLY A 96 -26.32 23.67 49.87
N SER A 97 -26.07 24.76 49.12
CA SER A 97 -26.90 26.01 49.09
C SER A 97 -26.46 27.00 47.99
N SER A 98 -27.38 27.86 47.54
CA SER A 98 -27.19 29.12 46.81
C SER A 98 -26.59 30.24 47.73
N ASP A 99 -26.26 31.48 47.32
CA ASP A 99 -26.83 32.33 46.25
C ASP A 99 -25.99 33.61 45.94
N THR A 100 -26.24 34.24 44.77
CA THR A 100 -25.81 35.60 44.31
C THR A 100 -24.31 35.98 44.31
N GLY A 101 -23.95 37.01 43.54
CA GLY A 101 -22.55 37.47 43.41
C GLY A 101 -22.38 38.97 43.13
N ARG A 102 -21.13 39.45 43.20
CA ARG A 102 -20.72 40.83 42.84
C ARG A 102 -19.23 40.92 42.49
N SER A 103 -18.91 41.45 41.31
CA SER A 103 -17.54 41.75 40.83
C SER A 103 -17.01 43.08 41.41
N PRO A 104 -15.75 43.56 41.14
CA PRO A 104 -14.67 42.98 40.30
C PRO A 104 -13.22 43.11 40.86
N THR A 105 -12.22 42.62 40.08
CA THR A 105 -10.88 43.25 39.80
C THR A 105 -9.61 42.45 40.15
N ARG A 106 -8.92 41.96 39.11
CA ARG A 106 -7.45 41.70 38.95
C ARG A 106 -6.67 40.96 40.04
N LEU A 107 -5.99 39.86 39.61
CA LEU A 107 -4.56 39.93 39.24
C LEU A 107 -4.15 38.76 38.33
N ARG A 108 -2.92 38.82 37.78
CA ARG A 108 -2.34 37.86 36.82
C ARG A 108 -1.24 37.02 37.46
N THR A 109 -1.15 35.75 37.08
CA THR A 109 0.12 35.01 37.01
C THR A 109 0.15 34.13 35.75
N LYS A 110 1.32 33.61 35.34
CA LYS A 110 1.55 33.00 34.02
C LYS A 110 1.75 31.48 34.09
N ALA A 111 1.33 30.80 33.03
CA ALA A 111 2.02 29.64 32.46
C ALA A 111 2.14 29.87 30.94
N SER A 112 3.14 29.28 30.29
CA SER A 112 3.54 29.64 28.91
C SER A 112 3.20 28.54 27.91
N GLN A 113 2.54 28.90 26.80
CA GLN A 113 2.57 28.12 25.56
C GLN A 113 3.67 28.65 24.63
N VAL A 114 4.28 27.76 23.86
CA VAL A 114 5.24 28.09 22.79
C VAL A 114 4.53 27.94 21.46
N THR A 115 4.50 28.99 20.65
CA THR A 115 3.96 28.98 19.29
C THR A 115 5.10 29.23 18.32
N ILE A 116 5.29 28.34 17.34
CA ILE A 116 6.25 28.52 16.26
C ILE A 116 5.52 29.20 15.09
N SER A 117 5.88 30.44 14.79
CA SER A 117 5.26 31.23 13.72
C SER A 117 5.99 31.07 12.40
N ALA A 118 5.35 30.45 11.40
CA ALA A 118 5.79 30.56 10.01
C ALA A 118 5.40 31.94 9.45
N GLN A 119 6.38 32.71 8.98
CA GLN A 119 6.14 34.03 8.37
C GLN A 119 6.01 33.91 6.84
N THR A 120 4.82 34.19 6.31
CA THR A 120 4.60 34.34 4.86
C THR A 120 4.27 35.79 4.54
N ASN A 121 5.23 36.53 3.99
CA ASN A 121 5.03 37.92 3.57
C ASN A 121 4.33 37.98 2.20
N ILE A 122 3.03 38.31 2.18
CA ILE A 122 2.32 38.71 0.97
C ILE A 122 1.78 40.12 1.16
N SER A 123 2.29 41.06 0.37
CA SER A 123 1.92 42.47 0.46
C SER A 123 0.59 42.73 -0.25
N ARG A 124 -0.44 43.14 0.50
CA ARG A 124 -1.71 43.61 -0.09
C ARG A 124 -1.49 44.90 -0.88
N LYS A 125 -2.29 45.07 -1.93
CA LYS A 125 -2.57 46.39 -2.53
C LYS A 125 -4.06 46.49 -2.80
N ASP A 126 -4.72 47.44 -2.14
CA ASP A 126 -6.17 47.54 -2.14
C ASP A 126 -6.76 48.11 -3.44
N ARG A 127 -7.98 47.70 -3.76
CA ARG A 127 -9.06 48.62 -4.14
C ARG A 127 -10.43 48.00 -3.89
N SER A 128 -11.46 48.85 -3.87
CA SER A 128 -12.79 48.58 -3.27
C SER A 128 -13.92 49.05 -4.19
N ALA A 129 -15.07 48.37 -4.09
CA ALA A 129 -16.41 48.74 -4.60
C ALA A 129 -16.55 48.93 -6.14
N ASP A 130 -17.74 48.84 -6.76
CA ASP A 130 -19.11 49.04 -6.22
C ASP A 130 -20.19 48.18 -6.94
N LYS A 131 -21.48 48.54 -6.78
CA LYS A 131 -22.68 47.72 -7.04
C LYS A 131 -23.35 47.84 -8.43
N ALA A 132 -23.86 46.69 -8.90
CA ALA A 132 -25.24 46.39 -9.39
C ALA A 132 -25.92 47.14 -10.58
N ALA A 133 -26.93 46.44 -11.13
CA ALA A 133 -28.16 46.89 -11.85
C ALA A 133 -28.30 46.58 -13.36
N THR A 134 -29.07 45.51 -13.64
CA THR A 134 -30.15 45.35 -14.67
C THR A 134 -30.30 46.34 -15.84
N SER A 135 -30.43 45.84 -17.08
CA SER A 135 -31.72 45.79 -17.84
C SER A 135 -31.55 45.52 -19.35
N ASP A 136 -32.63 45.03 -19.97
CA ASP A 136 -32.86 44.62 -21.37
C ASP A 136 -32.60 45.77 -22.40
N THR A 137 -32.40 45.55 -23.71
CA THR A 137 -33.36 44.99 -24.70
C THR A 137 -32.68 44.75 -26.09
N ASP A 138 -33.42 44.14 -27.02
CA ASP A 138 -33.34 44.10 -28.52
C ASP A 138 -32.15 44.79 -29.26
N THR A 139 -31.68 44.32 -30.43
CA THR A 139 -32.48 43.98 -31.64
C THR A 139 -31.66 43.17 -32.68
N ALA A 140 -32.34 42.52 -33.63
CA ALA A 140 -31.78 41.96 -34.89
C ALA A 140 -32.90 41.89 -35.96
N PRO A 141 -32.63 41.61 -37.26
CA PRO A 141 -31.39 41.72 -38.07
C PRO A 141 -31.62 42.61 -39.34
N ASP A 142 -30.70 42.55 -40.33
CA ASP A 142 -30.90 42.61 -41.82
C ASP A 142 -29.59 43.10 -42.52
N THR A 143 -28.83 42.28 -43.27
CA THR A 143 -28.95 41.81 -44.68
C THR A 143 -28.66 42.84 -45.78
N VAL A 144 -27.66 42.51 -46.63
CA VAL A 144 -27.44 42.81 -48.07
C VAL A 144 -26.07 42.16 -48.40
N THR A 145 -25.90 41.09 -49.20
CA THR A 145 -26.17 40.82 -50.64
C THR A 145 -25.19 41.55 -51.59
N ASP A 146 -24.78 41.04 -52.77
CA ASP A 146 -25.27 39.89 -53.57
C ASP A 146 -24.28 39.35 -54.65
N THR A 147 -24.66 38.28 -55.39
CA THR A 147 -24.25 37.85 -56.79
C THR A 147 -22.80 37.39 -57.07
N ASP A 148 -22.45 36.46 -58.00
CA ASP A 148 -23.14 35.58 -59.01
C ASP A 148 -22.21 34.35 -59.38
N THR A 149 -22.50 33.20 -60.04
CA THR A 149 -23.44 32.68 -61.11
C THR A 149 -22.77 32.62 -62.52
N GLU A 150 -22.80 31.59 -63.41
CA GLU A 150 -23.46 30.25 -63.56
C GLU A 150 -22.60 29.20 -64.37
N ALA A 151 -23.08 27.94 -64.50
CA ALA A 151 -23.00 26.90 -65.58
C ALA A 151 -21.74 26.63 -66.47
N GLY A 152 -21.53 25.43 -67.08
CA GLY A 152 -22.22 24.13 -67.01
C GLY A 152 -21.84 23.06 -68.10
N THR A 153 -22.13 21.77 -67.84
CA THR A 153 -22.20 20.56 -68.74
C THR A 153 -20.97 19.94 -69.46
N ASP A 154 -20.55 18.75 -68.97
CA ASP A 154 -20.33 17.42 -69.64
C ASP A 154 -19.55 17.21 -70.98
N PRO A 155 -18.94 16.02 -71.27
CA PRO A 155 -19.37 14.65 -70.87
C PRO A 155 -18.28 13.63 -70.41
N ALA A 156 -18.72 12.43 -69.98
CA ALA A 156 -17.89 11.26 -69.57
C ALA A 156 -17.68 10.20 -70.70
N PRO A 157 -16.84 9.14 -70.52
CA PRO A 157 -17.32 7.90 -69.87
C PRO A 157 -16.27 6.99 -69.15
N SER A 158 -16.76 5.94 -68.46
CA SER A 158 -16.04 4.69 -68.02
C SER A 158 -15.08 4.83 -66.81
N ALA A 159 -15.06 3.97 -65.78
CA ALA A 159 -15.85 2.79 -65.38
C ALA A 159 -15.56 2.48 -63.87
N ALA A 160 -16.22 1.55 -63.15
CA ALA A 160 -17.59 1.01 -63.15
C ALA A 160 -17.67 -0.07 -62.04
N GLU A 161 -18.46 0.13 -60.99
CA GLU A 161 -18.80 -0.92 -60.00
C GLU A 161 -20.04 -1.73 -60.45
N PRO A 162 -20.21 -2.97 -59.97
CA PRO A 162 -21.50 -3.67 -59.99
C PRO A 162 -22.05 -3.95 -58.58
N ALA A 163 -23.30 -3.58 -58.32
CA ALA A 163 -24.03 -3.89 -57.09
C ALA A 163 -24.80 -5.23 -57.18
N VAL A 164 -25.15 -5.83 -56.03
CA VAL A 164 -26.05 -7.00 -55.96
C VAL A 164 -27.15 -6.82 -54.90
N GLU A 165 -28.35 -6.60 -55.40
CA GLU A 165 -29.68 -7.09 -54.96
C GLU A 165 -29.93 -7.51 -53.49
N ARG A 166 -30.95 -6.88 -52.86
CA ARG A 166 -31.54 -7.35 -51.59
C ARG A 166 -32.47 -8.54 -51.82
N ARG A 167 -32.39 -9.58 -50.96
CA ARG A 167 -33.38 -10.67 -50.91
C ARG A 167 -33.80 -10.98 -49.48
N ALA A 168 -35.08 -11.24 -49.25
CA ALA A 168 -35.65 -11.46 -47.92
C ALA A 168 -35.34 -12.85 -47.35
N ALA A 169 -35.24 -12.94 -46.02
CA ALA A 169 -35.01 -14.19 -45.29
C ALA A 169 -36.33 -14.90 -44.91
N PRO A 170 -36.37 -16.25 -44.84
CA PRO A 170 -37.52 -17.02 -44.35
C PRO A 170 -37.58 -17.05 -42.81
N PRO A 171 -38.75 -17.35 -42.21
CA PRO A 171 -38.91 -17.40 -40.76
C PRO A 171 -38.29 -18.68 -40.16
N VAL A 172 -37.48 -18.53 -39.11
CA VAL A 172 -37.02 -19.65 -38.28
C VAL A 172 -37.95 -19.78 -37.06
N ALA A 173 -38.80 -20.80 -37.08
CA ALA A 173 -39.70 -21.11 -35.97
C ALA A 173 -39.17 -22.27 -35.11
N ALA A 174 -39.34 -22.14 -33.80
CA ALA A 174 -39.31 -23.16 -32.74
C ALA A 174 -38.65 -24.54 -33.04
N ALA A 175 -37.42 -24.73 -32.56
CA ALA A 175 -36.79 -26.06 -32.42
C ALA A 175 -35.85 -26.17 -31.20
N VAL A 176 -36.23 -25.57 -30.07
CA VAL A 176 -35.54 -25.75 -28.78
C VAL A 176 -36.05 -27.04 -28.11
N ALA A 177 -35.20 -27.68 -27.28
CA ALA A 177 -35.52 -28.82 -26.42
C ALA A 177 -35.55 -30.26 -27.02
N THR A 178 -34.59 -30.62 -27.88
CA THR A 178 -34.06 -32.00 -27.89
C THR A 178 -32.57 -32.03 -28.28
N GLY A 179 -31.67 -32.24 -27.30
CA GLY A 179 -30.23 -32.39 -27.56
C GLY A 179 -29.37 -32.64 -26.31
N VAL A 180 -29.58 -31.86 -25.24
CA VAL A 180 -28.74 -31.88 -24.03
C VAL A 180 -28.67 -33.26 -23.35
N ARG A 181 -29.77 -34.04 -23.38
CA ARG A 181 -29.86 -35.33 -22.65
C ARG A 181 -28.99 -36.46 -23.23
N THR A 182 -28.62 -36.39 -24.52
CA THR A 182 -27.82 -37.42 -25.22
C THR A 182 -26.32 -37.23 -25.00
N VAL A 183 -25.86 -35.99 -24.88
CA VAL A 183 -24.45 -35.67 -24.63
C VAL A 183 -24.03 -36.11 -23.21
N VAL A 184 -24.86 -35.82 -22.21
CA VAL A 184 -24.60 -36.13 -20.79
C VAL A 184 -24.55 -37.65 -20.52
N THR A 185 -25.35 -38.45 -21.23
CA THR A 185 -25.39 -39.91 -21.02
C THR A 185 -24.17 -40.62 -21.61
N THR A 186 -23.58 -40.09 -22.69
CA THR A 186 -22.46 -40.74 -23.38
C THR A 186 -21.12 -40.54 -22.64
N THR A 187 -20.92 -39.39 -22.00
CA THR A 187 -19.69 -39.09 -21.23
C THR A 187 -19.64 -39.85 -19.89
N LEU A 188 -20.76 -39.96 -19.17
CA LEU A 188 -20.83 -40.68 -17.89
C LEU A 188 -20.62 -42.19 -18.03
N SER A 189 -21.09 -42.82 -19.11
CA SER A 189 -20.81 -44.24 -19.39
C SER A 189 -19.33 -44.52 -19.69
N ALA A 190 -18.59 -43.56 -20.24
CA ALA A 190 -17.15 -43.70 -20.50
C ALA A 190 -16.29 -43.65 -19.22
N LEU A 191 -16.85 -43.18 -18.10
CA LEU A 191 -16.18 -43.09 -16.79
C LEU A 191 -16.54 -44.24 -15.84
N GLY A 192 -17.30 -45.25 -16.29
CA GLY A 192 -17.59 -46.46 -15.53
C GLY A 192 -18.55 -46.31 -14.34
N VAL A 193 -19.18 -45.14 -14.16
CA VAL A 193 -20.10 -44.87 -13.04
C VAL A 193 -21.45 -45.53 -13.28
N ASN A 194 -21.64 -46.73 -12.71
CA ASN A 194 -22.88 -47.48 -12.81
C ASN A 194 -23.86 -47.08 -11.68
N VAL A 195 -24.84 -46.24 -12.00
CA VAL A 195 -25.80 -45.72 -11.00
C VAL A 195 -26.89 -46.76 -10.71
N GLY A 196 -26.68 -47.58 -9.67
CA GLY A 196 -27.66 -48.57 -9.22
C GLY A 196 -27.48 -48.97 -7.75
N GLY A 197 -28.41 -48.53 -6.90
CA GLY A 197 -28.54 -48.96 -5.50
C GLY A 197 -28.09 -47.90 -4.47
N ILE A 198 -29.01 -47.50 -3.59
CA ILE A 198 -28.75 -46.65 -2.42
C ILE A 198 -29.14 -47.44 -1.16
N THR A 199 -28.21 -47.67 -0.23
CA THR A 199 -28.53 -47.94 1.19
C THR A 199 -27.36 -47.61 2.13
N ASN A 200 -27.63 -46.72 3.09
CA ASN A 200 -27.11 -46.65 4.47
C ASN A 200 -25.63 -46.35 4.83
N THR A 201 -25.50 -45.20 5.51
CA THR A 201 -24.84 -44.95 6.82
C THR A 201 -23.31 -44.78 6.97
N ALA A 202 -22.99 -43.82 7.86
CA ALA A 202 -21.69 -43.51 8.50
C ALA A 202 -20.68 -42.69 7.65
N PRO A 203 -19.84 -41.84 8.29
CA PRO A 203 -19.21 -40.70 7.61
C PRO A 203 -17.89 -41.03 6.91
N ILE A 204 -17.60 -40.25 5.85
CA ILE A 204 -16.34 -40.28 5.09
C ILE A 204 -15.73 -38.87 5.15
N ALA A 205 -14.40 -38.79 5.26
CA ALA A 205 -13.65 -37.53 5.25
C ALA A 205 -13.82 -36.75 3.93
N PRO A 206 -13.65 -35.41 3.91
CA PRO A 206 -13.86 -34.61 2.70
C PRO A 206 -12.95 -35.06 1.54
N PRO A 207 -13.49 -35.24 0.32
CA PRO A 207 -12.71 -35.68 -0.82
C PRO A 207 -11.77 -34.57 -1.32
N GLN A 208 -10.56 -34.96 -1.71
CA GLN A 208 -9.66 -34.10 -2.48
C GLN A 208 -10.13 -34.07 -3.94
N GLU A 209 -10.64 -32.93 -4.42
CA GLU A 209 -11.11 -32.82 -5.81
C GLU A 209 -9.95 -32.79 -6.82
N PRO A 210 -10.05 -33.52 -7.95
CA PRO A 210 -9.06 -33.45 -9.02
C PRO A 210 -9.23 -32.16 -9.86
N PRO A 211 -8.14 -31.52 -10.33
CA PRO A 211 -8.17 -30.19 -10.96
C PRO A 211 -8.75 -30.15 -12.39
N THR A 212 -9.59 -31.10 -12.78
CA THR A 212 -10.12 -31.27 -14.14
C THR A 212 -11.51 -30.65 -14.37
N ALA A 213 -12.27 -30.35 -13.31
CA ALA A 213 -13.60 -29.75 -13.43
C ALA A 213 -13.56 -28.34 -14.04
N TRP A 214 -12.62 -27.51 -13.58
CA TRP A 214 -12.43 -26.12 -14.01
C TRP A 214 -12.10 -25.95 -15.50
N ALA A 215 -11.49 -26.96 -16.12
CA ALA A 215 -11.15 -26.93 -17.54
C ALA A 215 -12.39 -26.91 -18.47
N ALA A 216 -13.54 -27.40 -18.01
CA ALA A 216 -14.78 -27.40 -18.80
C ALA A 216 -15.44 -26.02 -18.87
N LEU A 217 -15.48 -25.29 -17.75
CA LEU A 217 -16.08 -23.96 -17.65
C LEU A 217 -15.37 -22.95 -18.55
N GLY A 218 -14.03 -22.98 -18.58
CA GLY A 218 -13.22 -22.09 -19.43
C GLY A 218 -13.38 -22.28 -20.94
N PHE A 219 -13.94 -23.41 -21.39
CA PHE A 219 -14.24 -23.64 -22.81
C PHE A 219 -15.59 -23.05 -23.24
N VAL A 220 -16.63 -23.18 -22.41
CA VAL A 220 -17.98 -22.71 -22.75
C VAL A 220 -18.04 -21.18 -22.89
N ARG A 221 -17.25 -20.43 -22.11
CA ARG A 221 -17.16 -18.95 -22.20
C ARG A 221 -16.55 -18.45 -23.53
N ARG A 222 -16.03 -19.33 -24.41
CA ARG A 222 -15.31 -18.98 -25.66
C ARG A 222 -16.18 -19.02 -26.93
N GLU A 223 -17.36 -19.63 -26.91
CA GLU A 223 -18.25 -19.71 -28.09
C GLU A 223 -19.34 -18.61 -28.14
N ILE A 224 -19.44 -17.77 -27.10
CA ILE A 224 -20.29 -16.57 -27.14
C ILE A 224 -19.47 -15.40 -27.70
N GLY A 225 -19.91 -14.84 -28.84
CA GLY A 225 -19.19 -13.82 -29.62
C GLY A 225 -19.14 -12.42 -29.02
N VAL A 226 -18.93 -12.29 -27.71
CA VAL A 226 -18.57 -11.02 -27.05
C VAL A 226 -17.04 -10.92 -27.06
N GLN A 227 -16.50 -9.80 -27.53
CA GLN A 227 -15.10 -9.47 -27.23
C GLN A 227 -15.02 -9.16 -25.73
N ALA A 228 -14.52 -10.11 -24.94
CA ALA A 228 -14.22 -9.87 -23.54
C ALA A 228 -13.24 -8.69 -23.46
N GLN A 229 -13.65 -7.63 -22.76
CA GLN A 229 -12.81 -6.46 -22.52
C GLN A 229 -11.72 -6.86 -21.54
N THR A 230 -10.53 -7.15 -22.07
CA THR A 230 -9.36 -7.54 -21.26
C THR A 230 -9.02 -6.42 -20.28
N SER A 231 -8.84 -6.79 -19.00
CA SER A 231 -8.46 -5.90 -17.92
C SER A 231 -7.36 -4.90 -18.31
N PRO A 232 -7.51 -3.60 -17.97
CA PRO A 232 -6.46 -2.58 -18.16
C PRO A 232 -5.11 -2.91 -17.51
N LEU A 233 -5.08 -3.90 -16.61
CA LEU A 233 -3.88 -4.38 -15.91
C LEU A 233 -3.09 -5.42 -16.73
N ALA A 234 -3.70 -6.04 -17.74
CA ALA A 234 -3.20 -7.20 -18.50
C ALA A 234 -2.04 -6.87 -19.49
N THR A 235 -1.09 -6.05 -19.06
CA THR A 235 0.02 -5.63 -19.93
C THR A 235 1.08 -6.74 -20.09
N PRO A 236 1.78 -6.79 -21.24
CA PRO A 236 2.93 -7.69 -21.41
C PRO A 236 4.04 -7.46 -20.38
N GLU A 237 4.15 -6.23 -19.85
CA GLU A 237 5.12 -5.86 -18.82
C GLU A 237 4.77 -6.46 -17.46
N GLN A 238 3.50 -6.36 -17.04
CA GLN A 238 3.01 -6.93 -15.79
C GLN A 238 3.18 -8.45 -15.78
N LEU A 239 2.73 -9.12 -16.85
CA LEU A 239 2.89 -10.57 -17.01
C LEU A 239 4.37 -11.01 -16.99
N ALA A 240 5.29 -10.15 -17.44
CA ALA A 240 6.74 -10.39 -17.36
C ALA A 240 7.32 -10.08 -15.96
N ALA A 241 6.79 -9.09 -15.26
CA ALA A 241 7.18 -8.73 -13.89
C ALA A 241 6.81 -9.83 -12.89
N GLU A 242 5.61 -10.40 -13.00
CA GLU A 242 5.14 -11.55 -12.21
C GLU A 242 6.01 -12.79 -12.44
N LYS A 243 6.23 -13.18 -13.70
CA LYS A 243 7.16 -14.27 -14.06
C LYS A 243 8.54 -14.05 -13.45
N THR A 244 8.96 -12.81 -13.31
CA THR A 244 10.27 -12.45 -12.76
C THR A 244 10.28 -12.52 -11.25
N ALA A 245 9.25 -11.99 -10.56
CA ALA A 245 9.06 -12.07 -9.10
C ALA A 245 8.93 -13.51 -8.61
N THR A 246 8.05 -14.32 -9.22
CA THR A 246 7.85 -15.75 -8.90
C THR A 246 9.14 -16.56 -9.04
N ARG A 247 10.05 -16.18 -9.96
CA ARG A 247 11.39 -16.78 -10.08
C ARG A 247 12.41 -16.19 -9.10
N THR A 248 12.24 -14.96 -8.61
CA THR A 248 13.13 -14.35 -7.61
C THR A 248 12.93 -14.97 -6.22
N VAL A 249 11.69 -15.20 -5.80
CA VAL A 249 11.40 -15.72 -4.44
C VAL A 249 11.90 -17.15 -4.20
N GLN A 250 12.15 -17.89 -5.27
CA GLN A 250 12.74 -19.24 -5.24
C GLN A 250 14.28 -19.24 -5.24
N THR A 251 14.93 -18.07 -5.19
CA THR A 251 16.40 -17.97 -5.13
C THR A 251 16.91 -18.17 -3.70
N LEU A 252 18.08 -18.83 -3.57
CA LEU A 252 18.67 -19.15 -2.27
C LEU A 252 18.76 -17.96 -1.28
N PRO A 253 19.16 -16.72 -1.67
CA PRO A 253 19.19 -15.60 -0.74
C PRO A 253 17.80 -15.26 -0.16
N VAL A 254 16.74 -15.33 -0.97
CA VAL A 254 15.37 -15.06 -0.51
C VAL A 254 14.85 -16.20 0.35
N LEU A 255 15.11 -17.46 -0.03
CA LEU A 255 14.72 -18.63 0.78
C LEU A 255 15.39 -18.61 2.17
N LEU A 256 16.66 -18.20 2.26
CA LEU A 256 17.34 -17.97 3.55
C LEU A 256 16.69 -16.81 4.33
N MET A 257 16.45 -15.67 3.67
CA MET A 257 15.90 -14.48 4.34
C MET A 257 14.46 -14.70 4.84
N LYS A 258 13.65 -15.49 4.14
CA LYS A 258 12.30 -15.91 4.60
C LYS A 258 12.34 -16.65 5.95
N MET A 259 13.36 -17.48 6.21
CA MET A 259 13.50 -18.13 7.52
C MET A 259 13.79 -17.14 8.65
N VAL A 260 14.55 -16.07 8.36
CA VAL A 260 14.85 -14.99 9.31
C VAL A 260 13.60 -14.15 9.58
N LEU A 261 12.89 -13.72 8.53
CA LEU A 261 11.61 -13.00 8.65
C LEU A 261 10.60 -13.77 9.49
N ARG A 262 10.43 -15.06 9.24
CA ARG A 262 9.50 -15.91 10.00
C ARG A 262 9.80 -15.93 11.50
N HIS A 263 11.08 -15.89 11.87
CA HIS A 263 11.48 -15.79 13.28
C HIS A 263 11.25 -14.39 13.86
N GLN A 264 11.55 -13.33 13.09
CA GLN A 264 11.33 -11.94 13.50
C GLN A 264 9.84 -11.64 13.71
N PHE A 265 8.99 -11.98 12.75
CA PHE A 265 7.53 -11.85 12.82
C PHE A 265 6.99 -12.55 14.08
N LEU A 266 7.35 -13.83 14.29
CA LEU A 266 6.88 -14.60 15.44
C LEU A 266 7.37 -14.06 16.79
N THR A 267 8.58 -13.49 16.85
CA THR A 267 9.12 -12.84 18.05
C THR A 267 8.38 -11.54 18.34
N GLU A 268 8.08 -10.74 17.30
CA GLU A 268 7.35 -9.48 17.46
C GLU A 268 5.87 -9.69 17.81
N ALA A 269 5.19 -10.67 17.19
CA ALA A 269 3.84 -11.03 17.58
C ALA A 269 3.75 -11.46 19.05
N LYS A 270 4.75 -12.19 19.58
CA LYS A 270 4.81 -12.51 21.02
C LYS A 270 5.05 -11.30 21.92
N ARG A 271 5.63 -10.22 21.40
CA ARG A 271 5.81 -8.94 22.12
C ARG A 271 4.50 -8.14 22.18
N LEU A 272 3.73 -8.16 21.09
CA LEU A 272 2.51 -7.39 20.93
C LEU A 272 1.25 -8.09 21.49
N TYR A 273 1.23 -9.43 21.41
CA TYR A 273 0.18 -10.32 21.90
C TYR A 273 0.74 -11.24 23.02
N PRO A 274 1.08 -10.70 24.21
CA PRO A 274 1.68 -11.48 25.30
C PRO A 274 0.74 -12.56 25.85
N ASP A 275 -0.57 -12.33 25.72
CA ASP A 275 -1.65 -13.22 26.14
C ASP A 275 -1.75 -14.47 25.24
N GLY A 276 -1.14 -14.43 24.05
CA GLY A 276 -1.07 -15.53 23.10
C GLY A 276 -1.45 -15.13 21.67
N ILE A 277 -1.01 -15.95 20.71
CA ILE A 277 -1.42 -15.91 19.31
C ILE A 277 -2.30 -17.15 19.08
N ASP A 278 -3.45 -17.05 18.40
CA ASP A 278 -4.34 -18.20 18.10
C ASP A 278 -3.70 -19.23 17.12
N ALA A 279 -4.42 -20.28 16.72
CA ALA A 279 -3.86 -21.31 15.84
C ALA A 279 -3.84 -20.89 14.36
N GLU A 280 -4.77 -20.03 13.98
CA GLU A 280 -5.14 -19.61 12.65
C GLU A 280 -4.12 -18.56 12.15
N ASN A 281 -3.79 -17.59 13.01
CA ASN A 281 -2.66 -16.68 12.81
C ASN A 281 -1.34 -17.44 12.77
N ARG A 282 -1.10 -18.43 13.64
CA ARG A 282 0.12 -19.27 13.58
C ARG A 282 0.22 -20.04 12.26
N ALA A 283 -0.90 -20.49 11.69
CA ALA A 283 -0.94 -21.11 10.36
C ALA A 283 -0.69 -20.10 9.23
N ALA A 284 -1.25 -18.89 9.34
CA ALA A 284 -1.09 -17.81 8.36
C ALA A 284 0.34 -17.27 8.23
N LEU A 285 1.19 -17.41 9.26
CA LEU A 285 2.55 -16.86 9.31
C LEU A 285 3.42 -17.19 8.08
N ASN A 286 3.40 -18.45 7.59
CA ASN A 286 4.19 -18.81 6.41
C ASN A 286 3.66 -18.11 5.15
N ARG A 287 2.33 -17.93 5.01
CA ARG A 287 1.71 -17.19 3.90
C ARG A 287 2.14 -15.73 3.92
N ALA A 288 2.10 -15.08 5.10
CA ALA A 288 2.55 -13.70 5.24
C ALA A 288 4.02 -13.52 4.82
N VAL A 289 4.92 -14.39 5.30
CA VAL A 289 6.34 -14.36 4.90
C VAL A 289 6.54 -14.58 3.39
N ASP A 290 5.68 -15.38 2.76
CA ASP A 290 5.68 -15.61 1.30
C ASP A 290 5.17 -14.39 0.51
N GLU A 291 4.10 -13.72 0.96
CA GLU A 291 3.58 -12.51 0.31
C GLU A 291 4.54 -11.31 0.46
N TYR A 292 5.18 -11.15 1.63
CA TYR A 292 6.26 -10.18 1.81
C TYR A 292 7.44 -10.43 0.86
N ALA A 293 7.81 -11.70 0.65
CA ALA A 293 8.87 -12.07 -0.31
C ALA A 293 8.49 -11.73 -1.76
N MET A 294 7.22 -11.92 -2.14
CA MET A 294 6.72 -11.52 -3.46
C MET A 294 6.71 -9.99 -3.63
N ALA A 295 6.23 -9.23 -2.64
CA ALA A 295 6.26 -7.77 -2.68
C ALA A 295 7.68 -7.21 -2.84
N ALA A 296 8.64 -7.71 -2.05
CA ALA A 296 10.05 -7.34 -2.19
C ALA A 296 10.63 -7.74 -3.56
N ALA A 297 10.15 -8.83 -4.17
CA ALA A 297 10.55 -9.27 -5.50
C ALA A 297 9.92 -8.47 -6.65
N PHE A 298 8.80 -7.78 -6.43
CA PHE A 298 8.31 -6.72 -7.31
C PHE A 298 9.10 -5.43 -7.12
N GLN A 299 9.28 -4.96 -5.87
CA GLN A 299 10.09 -3.77 -5.57
C GLN A 299 11.54 -3.85 -6.09
N GLN A 300 12.17 -5.03 -6.05
CA GLN A 300 13.49 -5.24 -6.65
C GLN A 300 13.54 -4.83 -8.13
N GLN A 301 12.46 -5.05 -8.89
CA GLN A 301 12.39 -4.73 -10.31
C GLN A 301 12.21 -3.22 -10.56
N LEU A 302 11.62 -2.50 -9.61
CA LEU A 302 11.46 -1.04 -9.64
C LEU A 302 12.76 -0.28 -9.33
N LEU A 303 13.81 -0.98 -8.89
CA LEU A 303 15.13 -0.37 -8.69
C LEU A 303 15.75 0.16 -10.01
N ASP A 304 15.45 -0.47 -11.15
CA ASP A 304 15.95 -0.07 -12.48
C ASP A 304 15.15 1.11 -13.06
N SER A 305 15.16 2.24 -12.35
CA SER A 305 14.47 3.49 -12.71
C SER A 305 14.91 4.11 -14.05
N MET A 306 15.94 3.59 -14.72
CA MET A 306 16.31 4.02 -16.09
C MET A 306 15.50 3.29 -17.17
N ASN A 307 14.81 2.22 -16.78
CA ASN A 307 13.93 1.36 -17.58
C ASN A 307 12.58 1.21 -16.82
N PRO A 308 11.87 2.32 -16.58
CA PRO A 308 10.69 2.37 -15.71
C PRO A 308 9.54 1.54 -16.29
N LYS A 309 8.65 1.06 -15.43
CA LYS A 309 7.49 0.24 -15.78
C LYS A 309 6.36 0.51 -14.81
N VAL A 310 5.13 0.21 -15.23
CA VAL A 310 3.98 0.12 -14.32
C VAL A 310 3.88 -1.32 -13.82
N VAL A 311 3.99 -1.53 -12.51
CA VAL A 311 3.89 -2.86 -11.89
C VAL A 311 2.79 -2.89 -10.84
N THR A 312 1.74 -3.68 -11.08
CA THR A 312 0.71 -4.02 -10.10
C THR A 312 1.30 -4.98 -9.08
N GLN A 313 1.16 -4.66 -7.79
CA GLN A 313 1.57 -5.47 -6.63
C GLN A 313 0.69 -5.10 -5.42
N VAL A 314 0.96 -5.66 -4.24
CA VAL A 314 0.02 -5.57 -3.08
C VAL A 314 -1.34 -6.20 -3.43
N ALA A 315 -1.31 -7.16 -4.38
CA ALA A 315 -2.45 -7.92 -4.87
C ALA A 315 -2.50 -9.31 -4.18
N PRO A 316 -3.68 -9.91 -4.02
CA PRO A 316 -3.84 -11.26 -3.47
C PRO A 316 -3.36 -12.31 -4.50
N PRO A 317 -3.30 -13.61 -4.13
CA PRO A 317 -3.05 -14.67 -5.11
C PRO A 317 -4.11 -14.66 -6.21
N HIS A 318 -3.70 -14.78 -7.47
CA HIS A 318 -4.61 -14.73 -8.63
C HIS A 318 -4.13 -15.65 -9.76
N LEU A 319 -5.03 -15.94 -10.70
CA LEU A 319 -4.78 -16.78 -11.88
C LEU A 319 -5.31 -16.09 -13.13
N TRP A 320 -4.40 -15.67 -14.02
CA TRP A 320 -4.77 -15.07 -15.30
C TRP A 320 -3.83 -15.49 -16.43
N PHE A 321 -4.33 -15.53 -17.67
CA PHE A 321 -3.57 -15.99 -18.85
C PHE A 321 -2.85 -17.35 -18.69
N GLY A 322 -3.37 -18.24 -17.83
CA GLY A 322 -2.76 -19.53 -17.49
C GLY A 322 -1.59 -19.45 -16.51
N GLN A 323 -1.36 -18.29 -15.90
CA GLN A 323 -0.31 -18.01 -14.92
C GLN A 323 -0.91 -17.82 -13.53
N ALA A 324 -0.58 -18.73 -12.61
CA ALA A 324 -0.83 -18.55 -11.18
C ALA A 324 0.25 -17.65 -10.57
N VAL A 325 -0.16 -16.64 -9.81
CA VAL A 325 0.71 -15.66 -9.17
C VAL A 325 0.49 -15.75 -7.66
N GLY A 326 1.59 -15.81 -6.89
CA GLY A 326 1.53 -15.73 -5.44
C GLY A 326 1.13 -14.32 -5.00
N GLY A 327 0.36 -14.23 -3.91
CA GLY A 327 -0.02 -12.94 -3.33
C GLY A 327 1.20 -12.10 -2.94
N SER A 328 0.99 -10.80 -2.80
CA SER A 328 2.02 -9.79 -2.53
C SER A 328 1.54 -8.73 -1.52
N ARG A 329 0.50 -9.06 -0.75
CA ARG A 329 -0.11 -8.18 0.24
C ARG A 329 0.80 -7.99 1.44
N ILE A 330 0.78 -6.77 1.99
CA ILE A 330 1.70 -6.28 3.02
C ILE A 330 1.10 -5.05 3.72
N LEU A 331 1.51 -4.79 4.97
CA LEU A 331 1.42 -3.48 5.63
C LEU A 331 0.01 -2.84 5.64
N TYR A 332 -1.00 -3.67 5.91
CA TYR A 332 -2.42 -3.37 5.73
C TYR A 332 -2.77 -3.00 4.28
N ASP A 333 -2.87 -4.01 3.42
CA ASP A 333 -3.41 -3.88 2.06
C ASP A 333 -4.89 -3.48 2.06
N ASN A 334 -5.33 -2.66 1.11
CA ASN A 334 -6.76 -2.40 0.89
C ASN A 334 -7.31 -3.29 -0.24
N PRO A 335 -8.30 -4.17 0.03
CA PRO A 335 -8.96 -5.01 -0.99
C PRO A 335 -9.51 -4.24 -2.20
N ASP A 336 -9.94 -3.00 -1.98
CA ASP A 336 -10.52 -2.13 -3.00
C ASP A 336 -9.47 -1.46 -3.89
N THR A 337 -8.21 -1.35 -3.43
CA THR A 337 -7.20 -0.54 -4.12
C THR A 337 -6.33 -1.36 -5.06
N VAL A 338 -6.36 -1.03 -6.35
CA VAL A 338 -5.38 -1.51 -7.33
C VAL A 338 -4.10 -0.68 -7.22
N TYR A 339 -3.13 -1.17 -6.44
CA TYR A 339 -1.83 -0.52 -6.27
C TYR A 339 -0.88 -0.83 -7.43
N ARG A 340 -0.40 0.23 -8.09
CA ARG A 340 0.65 0.14 -9.12
C ARG A 340 1.82 1.05 -8.77
N PHE A 341 3.02 0.57 -9.02
CA PHE A 341 4.24 1.28 -8.65
C PHE A 341 5.17 1.41 -9.85
N MET A 342 5.88 2.53 -9.92
CA MET A 342 6.77 2.92 -11.01
C MET A 342 8.10 3.41 -10.44
N GLY A 343 9.21 2.79 -10.84
CA GLY A 343 10.55 3.18 -10.39
C GLY A 343 11.02 4.48 -11.04
N VAL A 344 11.44 5.45 -10.23
CA VAL A 344 11.92 6.78 -10.69
C VAL A 344 13.20 7.19 -9.96
N ASN A 345 13.84 8.27 -10.42
CA ASN A 345 14.94 8.92 -9.72
C ASN A 345 14.98 10.41 -10.04
N GLY A 346 15.42 11.23 -9.08
CA GLY A 346 15.55 12.68 -9.25
C GLY A 346 16.59 13.13 -10.28
N ALA A 347 17.43 12.25 -10.82
CA ALA A 347 18.38 12.59 -11.88
C ALA A 347 17.76 12.52 -13.29
N SER A 348 16.49 12.10 -13.41
CA SER A 348 15.84 11.81 -14.69
C SER A 348 14.45 12.44 -14.81
N GLU A 349 13.94 12.49 -16.04
CA GLU A 349 12.61 13.02 -16.35
C GLU A 349 11.75 11.94 -17.01
N TYR A 350 10.46 11.90 -16.66
CA TYR A 350 9.52 10.89 -17.10
C TYR A 350 8.19 11.52 -17.55
N VAL A 351 7.46 10.77 -18.35
CA VAL A 351 6.07 11.04 -18.71
C VAL A 351 5.25 9.82 -18.33
N ILE A 352 4.21 10.01 -17.53
CA ILE A 352 3.17 9.01 -17.28
C ILE A 352 2.01 9.36 -18.20
N THR A 353 1.57 8.41 -19.02
CA THR A 353 0.32 8.53 -19.78
C THR A 353 -0.70 7.53 -19.24
N GLY A 354 -1.96 7.88 -19.27
CA GLY A 354 -3.01 6.99 -18.83
C GLY A 354 -4.38 7.33 -19.39
N ARG A 355 -5.36 6.49 -19.08
CA ARG A 355 -6.74 6.64 -19.55
C ARG A 355 -7.75 6.12 -18.53
N PHE A 356 -8.72 6.95 -18.19
CA PHE A 356 -9.97 6.53 -17.56
C PHE A 356 -10.89 5.87 -18.61
N HIS A 357 -11.35 4.64 -18.34
CA HIS A 357 -12.13 3.87 -19.31
C HIS A 357 -13.63 4.17 -19.28
N ASN A 358 -14.14 4.67 -18.16
CA ASN A 358 -15.40 5.40 -18.09
C ASN A 358 -15.14 6.81 -17.50
N LEU A 359 -15.95 7.79 -17.91
CA LEU A 359 -15.94 9.16 -17.39
C LEU A 359 -17.17 9.49 -16.54
N ASP A 360 -18.19 8.63 -16.53
CA ASP A 360 -19.31 8.71 -15.60
C ASP A 360 -18.81 8.60 -14.14
N GLU A 361 -19.46 9.33 -13.23
CA GLU A 361 -19.11 9.38 -11.80
C GLU A 361 -19.09 7.97 -11.17
N ASN A 362 -20.11 7.15 -11.44
CA ASN A 362 -20.26 5.78 -10.93
C ASN A 362 -19.42 4.72 -11.68
N GLY A 363 -18.61 5.13 -12.66
CA GLY A 363 -17.75 4.22 -13.46
C GLY A 363 -16.26 4.52 -13.35
N ARG A 364 -15.88 5.61 -12.67
CA ARG A 364 -14.50 5.92 -12.29
C ARG A 364 -14.20 5.32 -10.91
N PRO A 365 -12.93 4.96 -10.63
CA PRO A 365 -12.52 4.62 -9.26
C PRO A 365 -12.88 5.73 -8.26
N ALA A 366 -13.53 5.36 -7.16
CA ALA A 366 -14.01 6.27 -6.11
C ALA A 366 -12.95 7.26 -5.58
N ASP A 367 -11.68 6.84 -5.48
CA ASP A 367 -10.50 7.71 -5.30
C ASP A 367 -9.35 7.25 -6.22
N VAL A 368 -8.61 8.22 -6.76
CA VAL A 368 -7.35 7.98 -7.50
C VAL A 368 -6.26 8.92 -7.00
N THR A 369 -5.13 8.33 -6.61
CA THR A 369 -3.95 9.09 -6.16
C THR A 369 -2.66 8.63 -6.82
N PHE A 370 -1.82 9.59 -7.22
CA PHE A 370 -0.41 9.39 -7.52
C PHE A 370 0.43 10.00 -6.40
N SER A 371 1.26 9.21 -5.73
CA SER A 371 2.19 9.68 -4.68
C SER A 371 3.63 9.50 -5.11
N VAL A 372 4.44 10.57 -5.08
CA VAL A 372 5.91 10.47 -5.15
C VAL A 372 6.42 10.05 -3.78
N LEU A 373 7.16 8.95 -3.72
CA LEU A 373 7.69 8.35 -2.50
C LEU A 373 9.22 8.46 -2.45
N GLU A 374 9.75 8.71 -1.25
CA GLU A 374 11.18 8.89 -0.99
C GLU A 374 11.80 7.72 -0.20
N GLY A 375 13.07 7.44 -0.51
CA GLY A 375 13.86 6.38 0.11
C GLY A 375 13.29 4.97 -0.14
N LEU A 376 13.57 4.06 0.80
CA LEU A 376 13.04 2.68 0.79
C LEU A 376 11.75 2.55 1.59
N SER A 377 11.61 3.33 2.68
CA SER A 377 10.42 3.36 3.54
C SER A 377 9.21 4.04 2.89
N GLY A 378 9.43 4.76 1.78
CA GLY A 378 8.35 5.25 0.93
C GLY A 378 7.61 6.47 1.49
N LYS A 379 8.31 7.41 2.12
CA LYS A 379 7.70 8.64 2.64
C LYS A 379 7.15 9.50 1.47
N THR A 380 5.89 9.87 1.52
CA THR A 380 5.28 10.75 0.50
C THR A 380 5.91 12.15 0.54
N SER A 381 6.32 12.68 -0.63
CA SER A 381 6.80 14.07 -0.79
C SER A 381 6.01 14.92 -1.78
N SER A 382 5.25 14.30 -2.68
CA SER A 382 4.27 14.96 -3.55
C SER A 382 3.07 14.02 -3.77
N ILE A 383 1.88 14.58 -3.93
CA ILE A 383 0.65 13.86 -4.25
C ILE A 383 -0.14 14.63 -5.31
N LEU A 384 -0.82 13.90 -6.19
CA LEU A 384 -1.76 14.40 -7.18
C LEU A 384 -3.01 13.50 -7.15
N THR A 385 -4.20 14.09 -7.07
CA THR A 385 -5.49 13.36 -7.01
C THR A 385 -6.20 13.34 -8.37
N ALA A 386 -7.28 12.58 -8.50
CA ALA A 386 -8.15 12.59 -9.69
C ALA A 386 -8.62 14.01 -10.05
N ASP A 387 -9.05 14.77 -9.04
CA ASP A 387 -9.66 16.09 -9.21
C ASP A 387 -8.64 17.16 -9.62
N ASP A 388 -7.35 16.92 -9.34
CA ASP A 388 -6.23 17.77 -9.76
C ASP A 388 -5.87 17.60 -11.24
N ILE A 389 -6.25 16.49 -11.88
CA ILE A 389 -5.77 16.10 -13.22
C ILE A 389 -6.68 16.67 -14.33
N ASP A 390 -6.07 17.36 -15.29
CA ASP A 390 -6.68 17.66 -16.58
C ASP A 390 -6.76 16.36 -17.41
N VAL A 391 -7.99 15.87 -17.62
CA VAL A 391 -8.32 14.69 -18.44
C VAL A 391 -9.07 15.15 -19.69
N ASP A 392 -8.79 14.57 -20.86
CA ASP A 392 -9.48 14.89 -22.11
C ASP A 392 -10.87 14.24 -22.26
N GLU A 393 -11.62 14.64 -23.28
CA GLU A 393 -12.96 14.15 -23.60
C GLU A 393 -13.02 12.63 -23.92
N ASN A 394 -11.87 12.01 -24.23
CA ASN A 394 -11.73 10.58 -24.52
C ASN A 394 -11.21 9.79 -23.29
N GLY A 395 -10.97 10.47 -22.18
CA GLY A 395 -10.50 9.91 -20.92
C GLY A 395 -8.97 9.88 -20.75
N TYR A 396 -8.20 10.37 -21.71
CA TYR A 396 -6.73 10.35 -21.64
C TYR A 396 -6.18 11.50 -20.80
N PHE A 397 -5.05 11.24 -20.15
CA PHE A 397 -4.26 12.25 -19.46
C PHE A 397 -2.76 11.98 -19.65
N THR A 398 -1.96 13.01 -19.41
CA THR A 398 -0.50 12.95 -19.46
C THR A 398 0.06 13.76 -18.30
N ILE A 399 0.83 13.11 -17.42
CA ILE A 399 1.50 13.71 -16.26
C ILE A 399 2.99 13.81 -16.54
N THR A 400 3.54 15.01 -16.41
CA THR A 400 4.98 15.26 -16.49
C THR A 400 5.63 15.01 -15.13
N VAL A 401 6.84 14.42 -15.11
CA VAL A 401 7.51 14.02 -13.88
C VAL A 401 8.98 14.42 -13.95
N SER A 402 9.40 15.44 -13.20
CA SER A 402 10.81 15.82 -13.06
C SER A 402 11.04 16.65 -11.80
N ARG A 403 12.27 17.12 -11.56
CA ARG A 403 12.59 17.98 -10.42
C ARG A 403 12.16 19.44 -10.57
N GLU A 404 11.84 19.86 -11.79
CA GLU A 404 11.41 21.23 -12.08
C GLU A 404 10.12 21.56 -11.32
N PRO A 405 9.94 22.77 -10.77
CA PRO A 405 8.68 23.16 -10.14
C PRO A 405 7.49 23.03 -11.10
N ALA A 406 6.30 22.73 -10.57
CA ALA A 406 5.09 22.60 -11.36
C ALA A 406 4.83 23.82 -12.27
N ASN A 407 5.16 25.04 -11.81
CA ASN A 407 5.10 26.29 -12.59
C ASN A 407 3.71 26.52 -13.24
N GLY A 408 2.64 26.14 -12.54
CA GLY A 408 1.25 26.26 -13.01
C GLY A 408 0.73 25.07 -13.83
N ARG A 409 1.56 24.07 -14.14
CA ARG A 409 1.12 22.79 -14.74
C ARG A 409 0.35 21.99 -13.68
N ARG A 410 -0.92 21.66 -13.95
CA ARG A 410 -1.73 20.77 -13.09
C ARG A 410 -1.20 19.34 -13.13
N ASN A 411 -1.05 18.79 -14.33
CA ASN A 411 -0.54 17.43 -14.54
C ASN A 411 0.99 17.35 -14.38
N HIS A 412 1.48 17.58 -13.17
CA HIS A 412 2.90 17.53 -12.85
C HIS A 412 3.17 16.94 -11.46
N LEU A 413 4.01 15.89 -11.40
CA LEU A 413 4.53 15.32 -10.16
C LEU A 413 5.98 15.74 -9.97
N GLN A 414 6.24 16.60 -8.99
CA GLN A 414 7.59 17.10 -8.73
C GLN A 414 8.41 16.07 -7.94
N LEU A 415 9.58 15.73 -8.46
CA LEU A 415 10.57 14.86 -7.82
C LEU A 415 11.54 15.65 -6.93
N THR A 416 12.12 14.96 -5.95
CA THR A 416 13.26 15.42 -5.14
C THR A 416 14.50 14.58 -5.46
N ALA A 417 15.66 14.93 -4.87
CA ALA A 417 16.86 14.11 -4.97
C ALA A 417 16.71 12.70 -4.34
N GLY A 418 15.77 12.56 -3.40
CA GLY A 418 15.48 11.32 -2.67
C GLY A 418 14.28 10.51 -3.19
N SER A 419 13.58 10.96 -4.23
CA SER A 419 12.45 10.23 -4.83
C SER A 419 12.90 8.94 -5.52
N THR A 420 12.19 7.84 -5.25
CA THR A 420 12.55 6.48 -5.70
C THR A 420 11.43 5.77 -6.45
N ILE A 421 10.18 5.99 -6.06
CA ILE A 421 9.02 5.28 -6.60
C ILE A 421 7.83 6.26 -6.68
N ILE A 422 7.04 6.16 -7.74
CA ILE A 422 5.67 6.71 -7.78
C ILE A 422 4.68 5.57 -7.53
N ALA A 423 3.78 5.76 -6.57
CA ALA A 423 2.68 4.86 -6.28
C ALA A 423 1.37 5.44 -6.82
N ALA A 424 0.81 4.80 -7.86
CA ALA A 424 -0.53 5.07 -8.38
C ALA A 424 -1.52 4.10 -7.74
N ARG A 425 -2.69 4.59 -7.34
CA ARG A 425 -3.73 3.81 -6.65
C ARG A 425 -5.08 4.13 -7.25
N ASP A 426 -5.82 3.11 -7.65
CA ASP A 426 -7.26 3.20 -7.95
C ASP A 426 -8.00 2.51 -6.82
N THR A 427 -8.68 3.26 -5.96
CA THR A 427 -9.58 2.69 -4.93
C THR A 427 -10.95 2.53 -5.56
N LEU A 428 -11.46 1.29 -5.62
CA LEU A 428 -12.75 0.96 -6.23
C LEU A 428 -13.86 0.85 -5.17
N GLY A 429 -14.94 1.62 -5.31
CA GLY A 429 -16.16 1.51 -4.51
C GLY A 429 -16.96 0.26 -4.91
N ASP A 430 -17.69 0.33 -6.02
CA ASP A 430 -18.29 -0.84 -6.66
C ASP A 430 -17.31 -1.49 -7.63
N TRP A 431 -16.95 -2.75 -7.33
CA TRP A 431 -16.06 -3.56 -8.15
C TRP A 431 -16.69 -4.02 -9.48
N ASN A 432 -18.00 -3.80 -9.68
CA ASN A 432 -18.75 -4.23 -10.85
C ASN A 432 -18.94 -3.13 -11.90
N SER A 433 -18.94 -1.85 -11.50
CA SER A 433 -19.07 -0.69 -12.40
C SER A 433 -17.77 0.07 -12.63
N GLU A 434 -16.89 0.13 -11.63
CA GLU A 434 -15.70 0.98 -11.67
C GLU A 434 -14.51 0.28 -12.36
N VAL A 435 -13.97 0.91 -13.41
CA VAL A 435 -12.88 0.33 -14.20
C VAL A 435 -11.55 1.03 -13.88
N PRO A 436 -10.52 0.30 -13.40
CA PRO A 436 -9.17 0.85 -13.20
C PRO A 436 -8.64 1.56 -14.44
N MET A 437 -7.96 2.70 -14.26
CA MET A 437 -7.34 3.41 -15.38
C MET A 437 -6.23 2.57 -16.02
N SER A 438 -6.03 2.65 -17.33
CA SER A 438 -4.78 2.15 -17.93
C SER A 438 -3.64 3.14 -17.69
N LEU A 439 -2.41 2.64 -17.52
CA LEU A 439 -1.20 3.44 -17.29
C LEU A 439 -0.03 2.93 -18.11
N SER A 440 0.85 3.84 -18.51
CA SER A 440 2.22 3.55 -18.95
C SER A 440 3.18 4.67 -18.52
N ILE A 441 4.48 4.38 -18.42
CA ILE A 441 5.50 5.35 -18.05
C ILE A 441 6.71 5.24 -18.99
N GLU A 442 7.16 6.37 -19.52
CA GLU A 442 8.37 6.47 -20.33
C GLU A 442 9.37 7.43 -19.68
N ARG A 443 10.68 7.12 -19.81
CA ARG A 443 11.74 8.05 -19.39
C ARG A 443 12.18 8.90 -20.58
N VAL A 444 11.98 10.22 -20.48
CA VAL A 444 12.23 11.18 -21.57
C VAL A 444 13.52 11.99 -21.40
N GLY A 445 14.08 12.05 -20.18
CA GLY A 445 15.29 12.81 -19.85
C GLY A 445 16.20 12.14 -18.82
N GLY A 446 17.34 12.77 -18.52
CA GLY A 446 18.32 12.27 -17.53
C GLY A 446 19.55 11.56 -18.11
N PRO A 447 20.44 11.02 -17.24
CA PRO A 447 21.73 10.44 -17.64
C PRO A 447 21.60 9.17 -18.48
N PRO A 448 22.70 8.66 -19.07
CA PRO A 448 22.71 7.36 -19.73
C PRO A 448 22.31 6.23 -18.77
N ASN A 449 21.62 5.20 -19.30
CA ASN A 449 21.32 3.99 -18.55
C ASN A 449 22.61 3.36 -18.03
N SER A 450 22.63 2.94 -16.76
CA SER A 450 23.86 2.51 -16.07
C SER A 450 23.66 1.35 -15.12
N LEU A 451 24.73 0.62 -14.82
CA LEU A 451 24.75 -0.44 -13.82
C LEU A 451 24.38 0.09 -12.43
N PHE A 452 24.87 1.28 -12.08
CA PHE A 452 24.55 1.94 -10.81
C PHE A 452 23.03 2.11 -10.65
N ALA A 453 22.36 2.64 -11.68
CA ALA A 453 20.92 2.82 -11.62
C ALA A 453 20.17 1.49 -11.65
N GLN A 454 20.58 0.55 -12.51
CA GLN A 454 19.96 -0.78 -12.61
C GLN A 454 19.96 -1.58 -11.30
N ILE A 455 20.97 -1.40 -10.44
CA ILE A 455 21.03 -2.04 -9.11
C ILE A 455 20.39 -1.20 -7.99
N GLY A 456 19.64 -0.15 -8.33
CA GLY A 456 18.97 0.72 -7.36
C GLY A 456 19.87 1.77 -6.72
N GLY A 457 21.02 2.09 -7.31
CA GLY A 457 21.95 3.08 -6.75
C GLY A 457 21.32 4.45 -6.47
N PHE A 458 20.38 4.90 -7.31
CA PHE A 458 19.60 6.10 -7.01
C PHE A 458 18.59 5.91 -5.87
N ALA A 459 18.05 4.70 -5.65
CA ALA A 459 17.15 4.43 -4.53
C ALA A 459 17.90 4.36 -3.17
N PHE A 460 19.17 3.91 -3.17
CA PHE A 460 20.00 3.83 -1.97
C PHE A 460 20.84 5.10 -1.70
N LEU A 461 21.25 5.83 -2.74
CA LEU A 461 22.21 6.94 -2.63
C LEU A 461 21.78 8.22 -3.39
N GLY A 462 20.56 8.28 -3.93
CA GLY A 462 20.08 9.38 -4.77
C GLY A 462 20.23 10.76 -4.14
N GLN A 463 19.95 10.89 -2.84
CA GLN A 463 20.09 12.15 -2.10
C GLN A 463 21.54 12.72 -2.12
N PHE A 464 22.56 11.89 -2.31
CA PHE A 464 23.96 12.32 -2.38
C PHE A 464 24.47 12.51 -3.82
N VAL A 465 23.76 11.97 -4.81
CA VAL A 465 24.23 11.87 -6.20
C VAL A 465 23.41 12.75 -7.16
N SER A 466 22.08 12.74 -7.03
CA SER A 466 21.13 13.43 -7.93
C SER A 466 21.22 14.96 -7.88
N ASP A 467 21.81 15.53 -6.82
CA ASP A 467 22.09 16.97 -6.69
C ASP A 467 23.41 17.41 -7.36
N ASN A 468 24.24 16.47 -7.79
CA ASN A 468 25.57 16.77 -8.34
C ASN A 468 25.72 16.15 -9.75
N PRO A 469 25.66 16.97 -10.82
CA PRO A 469 25.77 16.49 -12.20
C PRO A 469 27.07 15.72 -12.49
N LEU A 470 28.17 16.04 -11.80
CA LEU A 470 29.45 15.35 -11.97
C LEU A 470 29.43 13.96 -11.30
N LEU A 471 28.86 13.83 -10.10
CA LEU A 471 28.67 12.52 -9.46
C LEU A 471 27.66 11.66 -10.24
N THR A 472 26.53 12.25 -10.64
CA THR A 472 25.51 11.60 -11.50
C THR A 472 26.12 11.09 -12.81
N THR A 473 26.98 11.88 -13.46
CA THR A 473 27.72 11.44 -14.65
C THR A 473 28.68 10.31 -14.32
N LEU A 474 29.48 10.43 -13.26
CA LEU A 474 30.52 9.46 -12.88
C LEU A 474 29.95 8.08 -12.53
N VAL A 475 28.87 8.00 -11.75
CA VAL A 475 28.21 6.71 -11.44
C VAL A 475 27.55 6.10 -12.68
N SER A 476 27.19 6.93 -13.67
CA SER A 476 26.53 6.50 -14.90
C SER A 476 27.50 6.02 -16.00
N LEU A 477 28.82 6.06 -15.76
CA LEU A 477 29.84 5.65 -16.74
C LEU A 477 29.88 4.13 -17.01
N VAL A 478 29.33 3.29 -16.13
CA VAL A 478 29.31 1.83 -16.30
C VAL A 478 27.97 1.40 -16.91
N PRO A 479 27.93 0.85 -18.14
CA PRO A 479 26.68 0.39 -18.76
C PRO A 479 26.00 -0.72 -17.95
N PRO A 480 24.65 -0.85 -18.03
CA PRO A 480 23.90 -1.88 -17.31
C PRO A 480 24.22 -3.28 -17.83
N LEU A 481 23.87 -4.31 -17.05
CA LEU A 481 23.85 -5.68 -17.54
C LEU A 481 22.67 -5.84 -18.53
N PRO A 482 22.83 -6.60 -19.63
CA PRO A 482 21.71 -6.90 -20.55
C PRO A 482 20.51 -7.58 -19.88
N HIS A 483 20.75 -8.25 -18.75
CA HIS A 483 19.74 -8.91 -17.92
C HIS A 483 20.33 -9.16 -16.52
N MET A 484 19.57 -8.87 -15.45
CA MET A 484 20.07 -9.08 -14.09
C MET A 484 20.06 -10.58 -13.70
N PRO A 485 21.22 -11.19 -13.35
CA PRO A 485 21.31 -12.60 -12.97
C PRO A 485 20.38 -12.97 -11.80
N PRO A 486 19.76 -14.17 -11.80
CA PRO A 486 18.84 -14.58 -10.74
C PRO A 486 19.42 -14.48 -9.33
N LEU A 487 20.71 -14.80 -9.14
CA LEU A 487 21.38 -14.69 -7.84
C LEU A 487 21.45 -13.23 -7.35
N LEU A 488 21.76 -12.27 -8.24
CA LEU A 488 21.81 -10.85 -7.87
C LEU A 488 20.42 -10.30 -7.58
N ARG A 489 19.41 -10.65 -8.39
CA ARG A 489 18.00 -10.36 -8.09
C ARG A 489 17.60 -10.85 -6.70
N GLY A 490 17.97 -12.09 -6.37
CA GLY A 490 17.76 -12.68 -5.05
C GLY A 490 18.43 -11.91 -3.92
N VAL A 491 19.69 -11.48 -4.10
CA VAL A 491 20.42 -10.68 -3.10
C VAL A 491 19.74 -9.32 -2.86
N PHE A 492 19.38 -8.58 -3.91
CA PHE A 492 18.68 -7.30 -3.74
C PHE A 492 17.29 -7.46 -3.10
N THR A 493 16.53 -8.49 -3.48
CA THR A 493 15.27 -8.83 -2.79
C THR A 493 15.48 -9.16 -1.32
N ALA A 494 16.53 -9.91 -0.96
CA ALA A 494 16.85 -10.21 0.44
C ALA A 494 17.22 -8.95 1.23
N VAL A 495 17.93 -7.98 0.64
CA VAL A 495 18.22 -6.67 1.26
C VAL A 495 16.94 -5.85 1.48
N ILE A 496 16.04 -5.80 0.49
CA ILE A 496 14.73 -5.14 0.64
C ILE A 496 13.92 -5.79 1.77
N LEU A 497 13.95 -7.12 1.90
CA LEU A 497 13.30 -7.85 2.99
C LEU A 497 13.87 -7.53 4.38
N VAL A 498 15.13 -7.11 4.53
CA VAL A 498 15.63 -6.64 5.83
C VAL A 498 14.91 -5.34 6.24
N VAL A 499 14.76 -4.39 5.31
CA VAL A 499 14.12 -3.10 5.62
C VAL A 499 12.61 -3.26 5.79
N ARG A 500 11.93 -3.76 4.75
CA ARG A 500 10.46 -3.84 4.66
C ARG A 500 9.87 -5.02 5.43
N GLY A 501 10.61 -6.11 5.52
CA GLY A 501 10.22 -7.30 6.28
C GLY A 501 10.49 -7.18 7.77
N ALA A 502 11.71 -6.80 8.19
CA ALA A 502 12.03 -6.78 9.62
C ALA A 502 11.62 -5.48 10.33
N SER A 503 11.84 -4.31 9.72
CA SER A 503 11.64 -3.01 10.39
C SER A 503 10.21 -2.48 10.19
N GLU A 504 9.75 -2.37 8.94
CA GLU A 504 8.42 -1.82 8.66
C GLU A 504 7.30 -2.70 9.22
N GLN A 505 7.38 -4.03 9.07
CA GLN A 505 6.33 -4.92 9.59
C GLN A 505 6.14 -4.78 11.11
N ALA A 506 7.22 -4.73 11.90
CA ALA A 506 7.09 -4.60 13.35
C ALA A 506 6.36 -3.30 13.75
N LYS A 507 6.68 -2.19 13.06
CA LYS A 507 5.99 -0.91 13.21
C LYS A 507 4.50 -1.01 12.85
N TYR A 508 4.15 -1.68 11.76
CA TYR A 508 2.76 -1.79 11.30
C TYR A 508 1.94 -2.77 12.17
N MET A 509 2.49 -3.91 12.59
CA MET A 509 1.86 -4.81 13.56
C MET A 509 1.56 -4.09 14.88
N ALA A 510 2.41 -3.14 15.29
CA ALA A 510 2.17 -2.34 16.49
C ALA A 510 0.97 -1.37 16.36
N LEU A 511 0.58 -0.91 15.16
CA LEU A 511 -0.51 0.09 15.02
C LEU A 511 -1.89 -0.39 15.49
N ALA A 512 -2.17 -1.69 15.36
CA ALA A 512 -3.42 -2.31 15.82
C ALA A 512 -3.45 -2.51 17.34
N THR A 513 -2.29 -2.72 17.96
CA THR A 513 -2.13 -3.09 19.38
C THR A 513 -1.69 -1.92 20.26
N HIS A 514 -1.16 -0.85 19.67
CA HIS A 514 -0.59 0.31 20.35
C HIS A 514 -0.92 1.60 19.61
N ASP A 515 -0.86 2.71 20.34
CA ASP A 515 -0.99 4.05 19.80
C ASP A 515 0.38 4.62 19.37
N PRO A 516 0.55 5.13 18.13
CA PRO A 516 1.86 5.52 17.61
C PRO A 516 2.42 6.80 18.24
N ASP A 517 1.56 7.69 18.75
CA ASP A 517 1.97 8.99 19.31
C ASP A 517 2.27 8.88 20.82
N THR A 518 1.48 8.09 21.55
CA THR A 518 1.65 7.91 23.01
C THR A 518 2.42 6.64 23.41
N GLY A 519 2.52 5.64 22.52
CA GLY A 519 3.08 4.32 22.83
C GLY A 519 2.17 3.43 23.70
N SER A 520 0.96 3.88 24.04
CA SER A 520 0.03 3.16 24.93
C SER A 520 -0.56 1.92 24.24
N ARG A 521 -0.73 0.80 24.96
CA ARG A 521 -1.45 -0.38 24.43
C ARG A 521 -2.93 -0.03 24.20
N ARG A 522 -3.48 -0.37 23.04
CA ARG A 522 -4.93 -0.24 22.74
C ARG A 522 -5.69 -1.36 23.46
N PRO A 523 -6.88 -1.10 24.04
CA PRO A 523 -7.75 -2.17 24.54
C PRO A 523 -8.14 -3.14 23.43
N VAL A 524 -8.47 -4.37 23.80
CA VAL A 524 -8.92 -5.41 22.85
C VAL A 524 -10.41 -5.19 22.56
N ASN A 525 -10.81 -5.37 21.30
CA ASN A 525 -12.16 -5.07 20.79
C ASN A 525 -12.55 -3.57 20.84
N GLU A 526 -11.58 -2.67 21.00
CA GLU A 526 -11.75 -1.22 20.78
C GLU A 526 -10.95 -0.76 19.56
N ILE A 527 -11.63 -0.08 18.63
CA ILE A 527 -11.01 0.62 17.50
C ILE A 527 -10.83 2.09 17.87
N GLY A 528 -9.63 2.65 17.63
CA GLY A 528 -9.34 4.05 17.93
C GLY A 528 -10.07 5.03 17.00
N GLN A 529 -10.32 6.25 17.45
CA GLN A 529 -10.91 7.30 16.61
C GLN A 529 -10.04 7.64 15.38
N PRO A 530 -10.60 8.09 14.25
CA PRO A 530 -9.85 8.35 13.03
C PRO A 530 -8.76 9.43 13.20
N SER A 531 -7.50 9.07 12.92
CA SER A 531 -6.34 9.95 13.01
C SER A 531 -5.47 9.90 11.75
N SER A 532 -4.65 10.94 11.55
CA SER A 532 -3.68 11.00 10.45
C SER A 532 -2.41 10.25 10.83
N ASN A 533 -1.98 9.30 10.00
CA ASN A 533 -0.73 8.57 10.20
C ASN A 533 0.22 8.81 9.02
N ALA A 534 1.38 9.40 9.31
CA ALA A 534 2.35 9.91 8.32
C ALA A 534 3.03 8.84 7.46
N GLU A 535 2.85 7.56 7.78
CA GLU A 535 3.38 6.42 7.01
C GLU A 535 2.51 6.04 5.80
N PHE A 536 1.28 6.54 5.74
CA PHE A 536 0.31 6.23 4.69
C PHE A 536 0.01 7.44 3.77
N LEU A 537 -1.10 7.38 3.04
CA LEU A 537 -1.61 8.50 2.24
C LEU A 537 -1.87 9.73 3.12
N ALA A 538 -1.23 10.86 2.79
CA ALA A 538 -1.33 12.09 3.57
C ALA A 538 -2.72 12.75 3.54
N ASN A 539 -3.57 12.38 2.58
CA ASN A 539 -4.96 12.84 2.43
C ASN A 539 -6.00 11.88 3.04
N GLN A 540 -5.59 10.84 3.77
CA GLN A 540 -6.51 9.89 4.41
C GLN A 540 -6.42 9.96 5.95
N LEU A 541 -7.52 9.60 6.63
CA LEU A 541 -7.54 9.26 8.05
C LEU A 541 -7.63 7.74 8.22
N GLN A 542 -7.17 7.23 9.36
CA GLN A 542 -7.30 5.82 9.72
C GLN A 542 -7.78 5.61 11.15
N SER A 543 -8.56 4.57 11.33
CA SER A 543 -9.04 4.09 12.63
C SER A 543 -8.54 2.65 12.80
N ASN A 544 -7.68 2.44 13.79
CA ASN A 544 -6.91 1.20 13.98
C ASN A 544 -7.26 0.53 15.30
N GLY A 545 -7.31 -0.81 15.31
CA GLY A 545 -7.56 -1.62 16.51
C GLY A 545 -7.31 -3.11 16.28
N HIS A 546 -7.53 -3.89 17.32
CA HIS A 546 -7.37 -5.35 17.34
C HIS A 546 -8.54 -6.02 18.06
N PHE A 547 -8.87 -7.25 17.65
CA PHE A 547 -10.00 -8.00 18.19
C PHE A 547 -9.60 -9.36 18.74
N GLN A 548 -10.40 -9.84 19.69
CA GLN A 548 -10.41 -11.19 20.23
C GLN A 548 -11.89 -11.55 20.50
N LEU A 549 -12.46 -12.44 19.69
CA LEU A 549 -13.88 -12.81 19.71
C LEU A 549 -14.04 -14.33 19.74
N ALA A 550 -14.98 -14.84 20.52
CA ALA A 550 -15.48 -16.21 20.41
C ALA A 550 -16.27 -16.44 19.11
N ASP A 551 -16.54 -17.70 18.78
CA ASP A 551 -17.25 -18.08 17.54
C ASP A 551 -18.70 -17.59 17.47
N ASP A 552 -19.29 -17.26 18.64
CA ASP A 552 -20.64 -16.72 18.84
C ASP A 552 -20.64 -15.23 19.29
N GLU A 553 -19.49 -14.56 19.26
CA GLU A 553 -19.35 -13.13 19.55
C GLU A 553 -19.17 -12.29 18.28
N VAL A 554 -19.76 -11.09 18.31
CA VAL A 554 -19.64 -10.04 17.29
C VAL A 554 -19.10 -8.76 17.92
N LEU A 555 -18.16 -8.10 17.24
CA LEU A 555 -17.84 -6.69 17.47
C LEU A 555 -18.74 -5.85 16.55
N VAL A 556 -19.70 -5.15 17.14
CA VAL A 556 -20.58 -4.21 16.44
C VAL A 556 -19.93 -2.83 16.46
N LEU A 557 -19.94 -2.15 15.31
CA LEU A 557 -19.24 -0.88 15.08
C LEU A 557 -20.11 0.08 14.28
N THR A 558 -20.53 1.20 14.88
CA THR A 558 -21.27 2.26 14.19
C THR A 558 -20.33 3.40 13.79
N ILE A 559 -20.24 3.66 12.49
CA ILE A 559 -19.37 4.66 11.87
C ILE A 559 -20.21 5.82 11.35
N ASP A 560 -19.82 7.04 11.69
CA ASP A 560 -20.26 8.27 11.02
C ASP A 560 -19.11 8.68 10.07
N PRO A 561 -19.35 8.69 8.74
CA PRO A 561 -18.30 9.01 7.77
C PRO A 561 -17.95 10.51 7.74
N GLY A 562 -18.78 11.39 8.32
CA GLY A 562 -18.69 12.83 8.04
C GLY A 562 -18.74 13.09 6.54
N ASP A 563 -17.84 13.93 6.04
CA ASP A 563 -17.70 14.27 4.63
C ASP A 563 -16.69 13.36 3.88
N ALA A 564 -16.40 12.16 4.41
CA ALA A 564 -15.53 11.19 3.73
C ALA A 564 -16.23 10.57 2.51
N GLY A 565 -15.79 10.94 1.30
CA GLY A 565 -16.31 10.38 0.05
C GLY A 565 -15.99 8.89 -0.17
N TYR A 566 -15.15 8.29 0.67
CA TYR A 566 -14.95 6.84 0.74
C TYR A 566 -14.52 6.40 2.15
N PHE A 567 -15.04 5.26 2.62
CA PHE A 567 -14.43 4.51 3.72
C PHE A 567 -14.46 3.00 3.44
N VAL A 568 -13.59 2.25 4.14
CA VAL A 568 -13.58 0.78 4.13
C VAL A 568 -13.18 0.21 5.48
N VAL A 569 -13.82 -0.89 5.87
CA VAL A 569 -13.47 -1.74 7.03
C VAL A 569 -13.03 -3.12 6.53
N PRO A 570 -11.72 -3.33 6.33
CA PRO A 570 -11.11 -4.63 6.01
C PRO A 570 -10.54 -5.33 7.24
N ILE A 571 -10.60 -6.66 7.27
CA ILE A 571 -10.06 -7.50 8.34
C ILE A 571 -8.70 -8.09 7.97
N TYR A 572 -7.79 -8.09 8.94
CA TYR A 572 -6.43 -8.60 8.83
C TYR A 572 -6.14 -9.67 9.87
N ASN A 573 -5.30 -10.62 9.51
CA ASN A 573 -4.55 -11.38 10.51
C ASN A 573 -3.48 -10.49 11.17
N ILE A 574 -2.89 -10.94 12.28
CA ILE A 574 -1.89 -10.16 13.03
C ILE A 574 -0.60 -9.88 12.23
N TRP A 575 -0.43 -10.47 11.04
CA TRP A 575 0.67 -10.21 10.11
C TRP A 575 0.35 -9.11 9.09
N THR A 576 -0.67 -8.28 9.37
CA THR A 576 -1.05 -7.09 8.59
C THR A 576 -1.46 -7.36 7.13
N ILE A 577 -1.87 -8.60 6.82
CA ILE A 577 -2.43 -8.98 5.51
C ILE A 577 -3.88 -9.48 5.64
N THR A 578 -4.69 -9.19 4.63
CA THR A 578 -6.10 -9.59 4.59
C THR A 578 -6.32 -11.10 4.43
N GLY A 579 -7.54 -11.55 4.75
CA GLY A 579 -8.03 -12.93 4.55
C GLY A 579 -8.32 -13.28 3.08
N ASP A 580 -9.31 -14.13 2.84
CA ASP A 580 -9.95 -14.24 1.52
C ASP A 580 -11.11 -13.24 1.45
N TYR A 581 -10.89 -12.10 0.80
CA TYR A 581 -11.91 -11.07 0.61
C TYR A 581 -12.71 -11.22 -0.69
N VAL A 582 -12.53 -12.32 -1.42
CA VAL A 582 -13.22 -12.62 -2.69
C VAL A 582 -14.29 -13.69 -2.47
N SER A 583 -13.95 -14.74 -1.71
CA SER A 583 -14.90 -15.81 -1.35
C SER A 583 -15.84 -15.42 -0.20
N GLU A 584 -15.46 -14.44 0.62
CA GLU A 584 -16.11 -14.00 1.86
C GLU A 584 -16.13 -12.45 1.96
N PRO A 585 -17.01 -11.83 2.76
CA PRO A 585 -17.06 -10.37 2.91
C PRO A 585 -16.00 -9.87 3.91
N ALA A 586 -14.73 -10.25 3.74
CA ALA A 586 -13.64 -9.85 4.64
C ALA A 586 -13.22 -8.36 4.52
N SER A 587 -13.95 -7.59 3.70
CA SER A 587 -14.04 -6.13 3.78
C SER A 587 -15.40 -5.64 3.32
N LEU A 588 -15.89 -4.56 3.91
CA LEU A 588 -17.01 -3.76 3.36
C LEU A 588 -16.60 -2.29 3.28
N ASN A 589 -17.03 -1.62 2.21
CA ASN A 589 -16.82 -0.19 1.98
C ASN A 589 -18.15 0.57 1.91
N ILE A 590 -18.08 1.89 1.69
CA ILE A 590 -19.26 2.78 1.71
C ILE A 590 -20.37 2.40 0.70
N GLU A 591 -20.00 1.88 -0.47
CA GLU A 591 -20.96 1.46 -1.52
C GLU A 591 -21.49 0.03 -1.27
N GLN A 592 -20.68 -0.82 -0.65
CA GLN A 592 -21.01 -2.21 -0.35
C GLN A 592 -21.86 -2.38 0.92
N ALA A 593 -21.80 -1.41 1.85
CA ALA A 593 -22.50 -1.44 3.13
C ALA A 593 -23.88 -0.77 3.04
N LYS A 594 -24.89 -1.41 3.64
CA LYS A 594 -26.21 -0.81 3.84
C LYS A 594 -26.09 0.40 4.78
N ARG A 595 -26.46 1.58 4.30
CA ARG A 595 -26.48 2.83 5.09
C ARG A 595 -27.67 2.87 6.07
N ASN A 596 -27.44 3.35 7.27
CA ASN A 596 -28.47 3.59 8.29
C ASN A 596 -29.34 4.80 7.92
N ALA A 597 -30.56 4.88 8.46
CA ALA A 597 -31.51 5.94 8.15
C ALA A 597 -31.10 7.36 8.62
N ASP A 598 -30.20 7.46 9.60
CA ASP A 598 -29.59 8.72 10.05
C ASP A 598 -28.34 9.12 9.22
N GLY A 599 -27.88 8.21 8.35
CA GLY A 599 -26.73 8.40 7.49
C GLY A 599 -25.42 7.78 7.98
N THR A 600 -25.40 7.17 9.17
CA THR A 600 -24.29 6.35 9.68
C THR A 600 -24.25 4.98 9.01
N TYR A 601 -23.28 4.13 9.37
CA TYR A 601 -23.20 2.74 8.95
C TYR A 601 -22.88 1.86 10.16
N THR A 602 -23.75 0.89 10.48
CA THR A 602 -23.47 -0.12 11.51
C THR A 602 -22.94 -1.40 10.86
N LEU A 603 -21.73 -1.80 11.24
CA LEU A 603 -21.02 -2.96 10.74
C LEU A 603 -20.89 -4.01 11.84
N VAL A 604 -20.80 -5.29 11.46
CA VAL A 604 -20.75 -6.43 12.38
C VAL A 604 -19.56 -7.31 12.03
N ILE A 605 -18.56 -7.41 12.92
CA ILE A 605 -17.32 -8.17 12.69
C ILE A 605 -17.37 -9.45 13.53
N SER A 606 -17.23 -10.62 12.90
CA SER A 606 -17.18 -11.92 13.62
C SER A 606 -16.54 -13.08 12.82
N PRO A 607 -16.12 -14.17 13.50
CA PRO A 607 -15.64 -15.39 12.85
C PRO A 607 -16.72 -16.13 12.06
N THR A 608 -17.96 -16.12 12.57
CA THR A 608 -19.10 -16.87 12.04
C THR A 608 -20.17 -15.92 11.55
N ASP A 609 -20.88 -16.25 10.46
CA ASP A 609 -21.95 -15.39 9.91
C ASP A 609 -23.13 -15.26 10.90
N PRO A 610 -23.45 -14.05 11.40
CA PRO A 610 -24.58 -13.82 12.29
C PRO A 610 -25.89 -13.55 11.51
N GLY A 611 -25.83 -13.49 10.18
CA GLY A 611 -26.93 -13.13 9.29
C GLY A 611 -27.06 -11.62 9.02
N ALA A 612 -26.18 -10.77 9.57
CA ALA A 612 -26.27 -9.31 9.38
C ALA A 612 -25.91 -8.89 7.95
N ALA A 613 -26.62 -7.92 7.38
CA ALA A 613 -26.38 -7.39 6.04
C ALA A 613 -24.94 -6.86 5.90
N ASN A 614 -24.50 -6.06 6.88
CA ASN A 614 -23.17 -5.46 6.99
C ASN A 614 -22.19 -6.33 7.78
N TRP A 615 -22.26 -7.66 7.60
CA TRP A 615 -21.28 -8.58 8.19
C TRP A 615 -19.92 -8.46 7.48
N VAL A 616 -18.88 -8.22 8.26
CA VAL A 616 -17.49 -8.29 7.82
C VAL A 616 -16.86 -9.55 8.40
N ALA A 617 -16.60 -10.54 7.54
CA ALA A 617 -16.06 -11.83 7.96
C ALA A 617 -14.60 -11.72 8.41
N THR A 618 -14.22 -12.35 9.53
CA THR A 618 -12.81 -12.42 9.93
C THR A 618 -12.02 -13.54 9.23
N GLY A 619 -12.65 -14.35 8.37
CA GLY A 619 -12.01 -15.53 7.78
C GLY A 619 -11.80 -16.68 8.77
N GLY A 620 -12.69 -16.81 9.76
CA GLY A 620 -12.56 -17.76 10.87
C GLY A 620 -11.47 -17.40 11.88
N LEU A 621 -10.93 -16.17 11.85
CA LEU A 621 -9.99 -15.69 12.86
C LEU A 621 -10.73 -15.29 14.14
N ASN A 622 -10.40 -15.91 15.27
CA ASN A 622 -10.83 -15.41 16.58
C ASN A 622 -10.00 -14.20 17.02
N GLN A 623 -8.74 -14.08 16.58
CA GLN A 623 -7.85 -12.96 16.88
C GLN A 623 -7.38 -12.25 15.59
N GLY A 624 -7.33 -10.92 15.58
CA GLY A 624 -6.82 -10.18 14.43
C GLY A 624 -6.79 -8.68 14.59
N ALA A 625 -6.63 -7.98 13.46
CA ALA A 625 -6.51 -6.53 13.38
C ALA A 625 -7.52 -5.90 12.41
N VAL A 626 -7.89 -4.66 12.67
CA VAL A 626 -8.74 -3.83 11.83
C VAL A 626 -8.02 -2.51 11.56
N ALA A 627 -7.89 -2.14 10.28
CA ALA A 627 -7.30 -0.88 9.85
C ALA A 627 -8.25 -0.19 8.85
N ILE A 628 -9.19 0.56 9.42
CA ILE A 628 -10.22 1.33 8.69
C ILE A 628 -9.55 2.51 8.00
N ARG A 629 -9.95 2.82 6.76
CA ARG A 629 -9.50 4.01 6.02
C ARG A 629 -10.67 4.91 5.70
N PHE A 630 -10.44 6.21 5.75
CA PHE A 630 -11.33 7.26 5.26
C PHE A 630 -10.56 8.12 4.25
N GLN A 631 -11.01 8.16 3.00
CA GLN A 631 -10.38 8.86 1.87
C GLN A 631 -11.36 9.89 1.28
N LYS A 632 -10.89 10.69 0.31
CA LYS A 632 -11.68 11.77 -0.33
C LYS A 632 -12.33 12.69 0.72
N LEU A 633 -11.48 13.20 1.63
CA LEU A 633 -11.84 14.05 2.77
C LEU A 633 -11.64 15.54 2.43
N ASP A 634 -12.65 16.36 2.69
CA ASP A 634 -12.46 17.82 2.76
C ASP A 634 -11.60 18.19 4.00
N PRO A 635 -10.51 18.96 3.85
CA PRO A 635 -9.72 19.46 4.99
C PRO A 635 -10.50 20.32 5.98
N GLU A 636 -11.50 21.08 5.53
CA GLU A 636 -12.35 21.97 6.35
C GLU A 636 -13.70 21.31 6.74
N GLY A 637 -14.03 20.16 6.15
CA GLY A 637 -15.30 19.44 6.36
C GLY A 637 -15.42 18.66 7.68
N VAL A 638 -16.61 18.07 7.85
CA VAL A 638 -17.00 17.21 8.98
C VAL A 638 -16.13 15.95 8.98
N ARG A 639 -15.41 15.71 10.08
CA ARG A 639 -14.49 14.57 10.18
C ARG A 639 -15.22 13.26 10.53
N PRO A 640 -14.81 12.13 9.94
CA PRO A 640 -15.32 10.82 10.31
C PRO A 640 -15.03 10.51 11.78
N ARG A 641 -15.88 9.68 12.38
CA ARG A 641 -15.76 9.23 13.77
C ARG A 641 -16.34 7.84 13.98
N ILE A 642 -15.78 7.11 14.94
CA ILE A 642 -16.44 5.94 15.52
C ILE A 642 -17.48 6.46 16.52
N VAL A 643 -18.76 6.16 16.29
CA VAL A 643 -19.88 6.66 17.10
C VAL A 643 -20.11 5.77 18.31
N GLU A 644 -20.13 4.47 18.08
CA GLU A 644 -20.43 3.43 19.05
C GLU A 644 -19.68 2.15 18.66
N GLN A 645 -19.19 1.41 19.65
CA GLN A 645 -18.61 0.09 19.47
C GLN A 645 -18.82 -0.76 20.72
N GLN A 646 -19.17 -2.04 20.52
CA GLN A 646 -19.39 -2.98 21.62
C GLN A 646 -19.30 -4.44 21.14
N VAL A 647 -18.90 -5.33 22.04
CA VAL A 647 -18.97 -6.79 21.84
C VAL A 647 -20.29 -7.31 22.42
N MET A 648 -20.96 -8.18 21.67
CA MET A 648 -22.17 -8.89 22.11
C MET A 648 -22.24 -10.28 21.46
N THR A 649 -23.12 -11.15 21.95
CA THR A 649 -23.33 -12.46 21.33
C THR A 649 -24.22 -12.38 20.07
N HIS A 650 -24.16 -13.40 19.23
CA HIS A 650 -25.03 -13.57 18.06
C HIS A 650 -26.52 -13.47 18.38
N ASP A 651 -26.96 -13.89 19.57
CA ASP A 651 -28.37 -13.78 19.97
C ASP A 651 -28.72 -12.38 20.49
N GLN A 652 -27.81 -11.70 21.19
CA GLN A 652 -27.98 -10.29 21.56
C GLN A 652 -28.08 -9.38 20.31
N LEU A 653 -27.34 -9.71 19.25
CA LEU A 653 -27.41 -8.97 17.98
C LEU A 653 -28.83 -8.99 17.37
N ARG A 654 -29.58 -10.08 17.54
CA ARG A 654 -30.97 -10.22 17.02
C ARG A 654 -31.94 -9.23 17.65
N ASP A 655 -31.70 -8.87 18.92
CA ASP A 655 -32.51 -7.90 19.66
C ASP A 655 -31.98 -6.46 19.48
N TYR A 656 -30.70 -6.30 19.09
CA TYR A 656 -30.04 -5.00 18.89
C TYR A 656 -30.26 -4.41 17.49
N LEU A 657 -30.15 -5.22 16.43
CA LEU A 657 -30.35 -4.76 15.05
C LEU A 657 -31.82 -4.84 14.59
N PRO A 658 -32.29 -3.86 13.80
CA PRO A 658 -33.55 -3.97 13.06
C PRO A 658 -33.64 -5.25 12.21
N ALA A 659 -34.85 -5.83 12.10
CA ALA A 659 -35.07 -7.05 11.34
C ALA A 659 -34.69 -6.92 9.84
N ASP A 660 -34.83 -5.72 9.26
CA ASP A 660 -34.46 -5.43 7.87
C ASP A 660 -32.93 -5.32 7.65
N ASP A 661 -32.12 -5.34 8.72
CA ASP A 661 -30.65 -5.36 8.67
C ASP A 661 -30.08 -6.79 8.72
N PHE A 662 -30.93 -7.82 8.66
CA PHE A 662 -30.55 -9.21 8.45
C PHE A 662 -30.84 -9.67 7.01
N VAL A 663 -30.03 -10.61 6.50
CA VAL A 663 -30.14 -11.19 5.16
C VAL A 663 -30.37 -12.70 5.23
N THR A 664 -31.11 -13.25 4.25
CA THR A 664 -31.26 -14.70 4.09
C THR A 664 -30.00 -15.34 3.50
N PRO A 665 -29.81 -16.67 3.64
CA PRO A 665 -28.68 -17.38 3.00
C PRO A 665 -28.61 -17.19 1.48
N GLU A 666 -29.75 -17.04 0.80
CA GLU A 666 -29.84 -16.76 -0.63
C GLU A 666 -29.36 -15.34 -0.96
N GLN A 667 -29.69 -14.35 -0.13
CA GLN A 667 -29.19 -12.99 -0.28
C GLN A 667 -27.68 -12.92 0.01
N ARG A 668 -27.17 -13.63 1.03
CA ARG A 668 -25.74 -13.77 1.28
C ARG A 668 -25.02 -14.41 0.09
N ALA A 669 -25.57 -15.48 -0.48
CA ALA A 669 -25.00 -16.13 -1.67
C ALA A 669 -24.94 -15.17 -2.88
N ALA A 670 -25.97 -14.34 -3.08
CA ALA A 670 -25.99 -13.33 -4.13
C ALA A 670 -24.94 -12.21 -3.89
N GLN A 671 -24.77 -11.74 -2.64
CA GLN A 671 -23.70 -10.80 -2.28
C GLN A 671 -22.31 -11.38 -2.62
N LEU A 672 -22.07 -12.65 -2.28
CA LEU A 672 -20.79 -13.31 -2.54
C LEU A 672 -20.51 -13.51 -4.03
N GLU A 673 -21.52 -13.84 -4.84
CA GLU A 673 -21.31 -14.02 -6.28
C GLU A 673 -21.04 -12.68 -6.98
N ALA A 674 -21.81 -11.63 -6.69
CA ALA A 674 -21.55 -10.28 -7.23
C ALA A 674 -20.17 -9.73 -6.81
N ARG A 675 -19.69 -10.09 -5.61
CA ARG A 675 -18.35 -9.75 -5.13
C ARG A 675 -17.24 -10.49 -5.90
N ARG A 676 -17.49 -11.75 -6.29
CA ARG A 676 -16.58 -12.55 -7.13
C ARG A 676 -16.55 -12.04 -8.56
N GLU A 677 -17.70 -11.79 -9.18
CA GLU A 677 -17.78 -11.27 -10.56
C GLU A 677 -17.04 -9.93 -10.69
N GLY A 678 -17.27 -9.00 -9.77
CA GLY A 678 -16.55 -7.72 -9.73
C GLY A 678 -15.04 -7.87 -9.48
N PHE A 679 -14.61 -8.78 -8.60
CA PHE A 679 -13.18 -9.02 -8.39
C PHE A 679 -12.48 -9.68 -9.59
N ASP A 680 -13.10 -10.73 -10.16
CA ASP A 680 -12.53 -11.47 -11.30
C ASP A 680 -12.39 -10.58 -12.55
N SER A 681 -13.27 -9.58 -12.72
CA SER A 681 -13.17 -8.58 -13.79
C SER A 681 -11.79 -7.89 -13.87
N ARG A 682 -11.11 -7.74 -12.72
CA ARG A 682 -9.78 -7.13 -12.60
C ARG A 682 -8.68 -8.00 -13.26
N TRP A 683 -8.93 -9.29 -13.47
CA TRP A 683 -7.93 -10.29 -13.87
C TRP A 683 -8.32 -11.11 -15.13
N THR A 684 -9.41 -10.77 -15.82
CA THR A 684 -9.82 -11.39 -17.10
C THR A 684 -9.55 -10.53 -18.32
#